data_AF-A0A9E2PQY2-F1
#
_entry.id   AF-A0A9E2PQY2-F1
#
_cell.length_a   1.000
_cell.length_b   1.000
_cell.length_c   1.000
_cell.angle_alpha   90.00
_cell.angle_beta   90.00
_cell.angle_gamma   90.00
#
_symmetry.space_group_name_H-M   'P 1'
#
loop_
_entity.id
_entity.type
_entity.pdbx_description
1 polymer ?
#
loop_
_entity_poly.entity_id
_entity_poly.type
_entity_poly.pdbx_seq_one_letter_code
_entity_poly.pdbx_strand_id
1 'polypeptide(L)'
;MFIRILPLGSGVKFQEECHMDRPIQKVLFIEPRSPQEHIFSLVAIPRLGSLLLGTILEQQGLEVKVVIEEISTPKYPSLDFHPDLVCISSISSTAPRAYELADYYRQQGLPVVMGGAHPSFLPLEGLEHADYVVCGEGDEALPELVNVLNHGGSLAAIPNLCYRDGATIHQNPWRPFLGDLDSLPIPKYTLIHGWKARNRRGVVSIATSRGCPFNCSFCSVIIMFGRKHRVTSIDRVIEEIRQNGSQARHIFFCDDNFTADRQRTKELCERIIAEGLKFEWSAQVRVESAKDPELLELMARSGCFVVFVGLESINPATLKAYNKSQTVQGVKDCVNNFHHFGIKVHGMFVFGSEEDHFQVIRDTVTVSRQLDLDSVQYLMLTPLPGTPFFKEMEAQNRIICRDWSQYDGHHTVFQPRQFTPFELQMETTRAMRKFYSWTSVIKRLIARDLFFAKMKAYGRFLLWKSTLKRSNYFQQLQEQLYSRGQQLRQWLPQKGRLPRVGIPGDVWRLSSWEKGPRDFLIKFLERLGVEVVQETSQEKAGSGSRHSMQVVQAEIARLQEQSDLILLPVWQGLGEAAQKIKDLHQDFTQETMARLLAMEFSRESFYNACMELGLCFNKRMGRIRRIYFQTLAEAGTPV
;
A
#
# COMPACT_ATOMS: atom_id res chain seq x y z
N MET A 1 -23.69 17.22 -6.97
CA MET A 1 -24.61 18.34 -7.25
C MET A 1 -24.76 19.15 -5.97
N PHE A 2 -24.55 20.47 -6.07
CA PHE A 2 -24.49 21.51 -5.02
C PHE A 2 -23.29 21.49 -4.05
N ILE A 3 -22.19 22.07 -4.52
CA ILE A 3 -21.07 22.56 -3.71
C ILE A 3 -21.54 23.81 -2.96
N ARG A 4 -21.55 23.76 -1.63
CA ARG A 4 -21.76 24.93 -0.78
C ARG A 4 -20.43 25.67 -0.67
N ILE A 5 -20.31 26.78 -1.40
CA ILE A 5 -19.20 27.72 -1.28
C ILE A 5 -19.39 28.47 0.05
N LEU A 6 -18.49 28.23 1.02
CA LEU A 6 -18.35 29.10 2.19
C LEU A 6 -17.42 30.26 1.81
N PRO A 7 -17.68 31.49 2.32
CA PRO A 7 -16.94 32.67 1.88
C PRO A 7 -15.51 32.65 2.42
N LEU A 8 -14.57 32.86 1.51
CA LEU A 8 -13.14 33.06 1.77
C LEU A 8 -12.96 34.30 2.66
N GLY A 9 -12.31 34.10 3.80
CA GLY A 9 -11.79 35.19 4.63
C GLY A 9 -10.83 36.07 3.82
N SER A 10 -10.91 37.37 4.07
CA SER A 10 -10.19 38.46 3.42
C SER A 10 -8.70 38.19 3.21
N GLY A 11 -8.26 38.41 1.97
CA GLY A 11 -6.91 38.15 1.50
C GLY A 11 -5.83 39.00 2.16
N VAL A 12 -4.72 38.34 2.47
CA VAL A 12 -3.42 38.98 2.62
C VAL A 12 -2.91 39.28 1.21
N LYS A 13 -2.80 40.57 0.88
CA LYS A 13 -2.11 41.03 -0.34
C LYS A 13 -0.61 40.90 -0.10
N PHE A 14 0.05 39.97 -0.77
CA PHE A 14 1.50 39.95 -0.86
C PHE A 14 1.94 40.79 -2.08
N GLN A 15 2.78 41.80 -1.84
CA GLN A 15 3.52 42.55 -2.87
C GLN A 15 4.68 41.68 -3.39
N GLU A 16 5.29 42.09 -4.52
CA GLU A 16 6.26 41.36 -5.37
C GLU A 16 7.57 40.83 -4.69
N GLU A 17 7.66 40.82 -3.36
CA GLU A 17 8.72 40.21 -2.56
C GLU A 17 8.10 39.30 -1.50
N CYS A 18 8.29 37.98 -1.60
CA CYS A 18 7.78 36.99 -0.65
C CYS A 18 8.56 37.07 0.67
N HIS A 19 8.17 37.98 1.56
CA HIS A 19 8.74 38.11 2.90
C HIS A 19 7.62 38.10 3.94
N MET A 20 7.84 37.41 5.05
CA MET A 20 6.91 37.40 6.19
C MET A 20 7.04 38.68 7.02
N ASP A 21 5.92 39.19 7.55
CA ASP A 21 5.91 40.36 8.46
C ASP A 21 6.77 40.16 9.71
N ARG A 22 7.01 38.91 10.11
CA ARG A 22 7.93 38.50 11.18
C ARG A 22 8.81 37.36 10.69
N PRO A 23 10.12 37.40 10.97
CA PRO A 23 11.02 36.32 10.58
C PRO A 23 10.69 35.06 11.39
N ILE A 24 10.73 33.92 10.72
CA ILE A 24 10.65 32.59 11.31
C ILE A 24 11.85 32.41 12.24
N GLN A 25 11.58 32.15 13.52
CA GLN A 25 12.57 31.82 14.55
C GLN A 25 12.31 30.43 15.14
N LYS A 26 11.05 29.99 15.15
CA LYS A 26 10.61 28.73 15.76
C LYS A 26 9.93 27.82 14.74
N VAL A 27 10.44 26.60 14.58
CA VAL A 27 9.91 25.62 13.62
C VAL A 27 9.43 24.36 14.34
N LEU A 28 8.18 23.98 14.10
CA LEU A 28 7.60 22.74 14.59
C LEU A 28 7.54 21.71 13.46
N PHE A 29 8.26 20.59 13.61
CA PHE A 29 8.10 19.43 12.76
C PHE A 29 7.10 18.46 13.35
N ILE A 30 6.24 17.89 12.50
CA ILE A 30 5.27 16.87 12.90
C ILE A 30 5.36 15.67 11.97
N GLU A 31 5.51 14.50 12.58
CA GLU A 31 5.35 13.20 11.98
C GLU A 31 4.06 12.56 12.52
N PRO A 32 2.99 12.56 11.71
CA PRO A 32 1.72 12.04 12.14
C PRO A 32 1.75 10.53 12.30
N ARG A 33 0.93 10.04 13.24
CA ARG A 33 0.80 8.62 13.51
C ARG A 33 -0.08 7.90 12.51
N SER A 34 0.16 6.60 12.39
CA SER A 34 -0.71 5.70 11.63
C SER A 34 -2.12 5.69 12.24
N PRO A 35 -3.18 5.67 11.41
CA PRO A 35 -4.56 5.72 11.89
C PRO A 35 -4.98 4.46 12.64
N GLN A 36 -4.31 3.32 12.38
CA GLN A 36 -4.68 2.02 12.90
C GLN A 36 -3.53 1.35 13.64
N GLU A 37 -3.86 0.70 14.77
CA GLU A 37 -2.91 -0.16 15.48
C GLU A 37 -2.79 -1.52 14.77
N HIS A 38 -1.56 -1.97 14.57
CA HIS A 38 -1.24 -3.29 14.05
C HIS A 38 -0.10 -3.92 14.87
N ILE A 39 0.30 -5.14 14.49
CA ILE A 39 1.25 -5.96 15.25
C ILE A 39 2.59 -5.23 15.46
N PHE A 40 2.99 -4.40 14.50
CA PHE A 40 4.28 -3.68 14.53
C PHE A 40 4.21 -2.37 15.31
N SER A 41 3.02 -1.88 15.68
CA SER A 41 2.86 -0.69 16.53
C SER A 41 3.41 -0.87 17.96
N LEU A 42 3.87 -2.08 18.32
CA LEU A 42 4.56 -2.35 19.60
C LEU A 42 5.92 -1.64 19.68
N VAL A 43 6.54 -1.36 18.53
CA VAL A 43 7.85 -0.73 18.43
C VAL A 43 7.71 0.56 17.62
N ALA A 44 8.05 1.69 18.24
CA ALA A 44 8.11 2.97 17.54
C ALA A 44 9.51 3.14 16.93
N ILE A 45 9.58 3.23 15.60
CA ILE A 45 10.80 3.50 14.84
C ILE A 45 10.69 4.92 14.29
N PRO A 46 11.49 5.88 14.77
CA PRO A 46 11.48 7.25 14.27
C PRO A 46 11.85 7.29 12.77
N ARG A 47 11.11 8.03 11.94
CA ARG A 47 11.56 8.30 10.58
C ARG A 47 12.57 9.44 10.64
N LEU A 48 13.65 9.35 9.87
CA LEU A 48 14.76 10.30 9.99
C LEU A 48 14.53 11.64 9.29
N GLY A 49 13.61 11.70 8.30
CA GLY A 49 13.43 12.89 7.47
C GLY A 49 13.18 14.15 8.27
N SER A 50 12.17 14.16 9.14
CA SER A 50 11.82 15.36 9.91
C SER A 50 12.87 15.72 10.96
N LEU A 51 13.55 14.72 11.52
CA LEU A 51 14.61 14.94 12.49
C LEU A 51 15.86 15.55 11.85
N LEU A 52 16.26 15.04 10.68
CA LEU A 52 17.39 15.55 9.92
C LEU A 52 17.12 16.99 9.46
N LEU A 53 15.97 17.24 8.85
CA LEU A 53 15.57 18.57 8.41
C LEU A 53 15.48 19.55 9.58
N GLY A 54 14.93 19.12 10.72
CA GLY A 54 14.93 19.90 11.95
C GLY A 54 16.33 20.21 12.48
N THR A 55 17.28 19.28 12.32
CA THR A 55 18.68 19.50 12.71
C THR A 55 19.37 20.52 11.79
N ILE A 56 19.12 20.46 10.48
CA ILE A 56 19.66 21.44 9.52
C ILE A 56 19.18 22.85 9.88
N LEU A 57 17.88 23.02 10.16
CA LEU A 57 17.31 24.30 10.55
C LEU A 57 17.81 24.79 11.92
N GLU A 58 18.03 23.89 12.88
CA GLU A 58 18.62 24.27 14.18
C GLU A 58 20.07 24.76 14.05
N GLN A 59 20.87 24.17 13.15
CA GLN A 59 22.22 24.64 12.88
C GLN A 59 22.27 26.03 12.21
N GLN A 60 21.15 26.45 11.60
CA GLN A 60 20.96 27.81 11.07
C GLN A 60 20.48 28.80 12.14
N GLY A 61 20.41 28.38 13.41
CA GLY A 61 20.07 29.23 14.55
C GLY A 61 18.58 29.27 14.89
N LEU A 62 17.75 28.42 14.27
CA LEU A 62 16.32 28.35 14.56
C LEU A 62 16.04 27.47 15.79
N GLU A 63 15.04 27.84 16.58
CA GLU A 63 14.53 26.99 17.66
C GLU A 63 13.63 25.91 17.03
N VAL A 64 14.00 24.65 17.16
CA VAL A 64 13.29 23.53 16.52
C VAL A 64 12.72 22.55 17.54
N LYS A 65 11.48 22.11 17.30
CA LYS A 65 10.86 21.00 18.04
C LYS A 65 10.32 19.97 17.05
N VAL A 66 10.61 18.69 17.26
CA VAL A 66 10.13 17.58 16.42
C VAL A 66 9.12 16.75 17.20
N VAL A 67 7.90 16.63 16.71
CA VAL A 67 6.87 15.75 17.28
C VAL A 67 6.73 14.52 16.39
N ILE A 68 7.01 13.34 16.95
CA ILE A 68 6.71 12.07 16.30
C ILE A 68 5.58 11.43 17.10
N GLU A 69 4.37 11.41 16.54
CA GLU A 69 3.16 11.05 17.28
C GLU A 69 3.24 9.61 17.84
N GLU A 70 3.89 8.65 17.16
CA GLU A 70 4.16 7.29 17.69
C GLU A 70 5.02 7.28 18.97
N ILE A 71 5.92 8.25 19.13
CA ILE A 71 6.79 8.36 20.31
C ILE A 71 6.05 9.08 21.44
N SER A 72 5.48 10.25 21.11
CA SER A 72 4.72 11.09 22.02
C SER A 72 3.71 11.90 21.22
N THR A 73 2.42 11.71 21.50
CA THR A 73 1.34 12.53 20.91
C THR A 73 0.94 13.62 21.90
N PRO A 74 1.41 14.87 21.76
CA PRO A 74 0.96 15.97 22.60
C PRO A 74 -0.47 16.36 22.25
N LYS A 75 -1.15 17.04 23.18
CA LYS A 75 -2.31 17.85 22.84
C LYS A 75 -1.81 19.15 22.21
N TYR A 76 -1.87 19.27 20.89
CA TYR A 76 -1.32 20.41 20.16
C TYR A 76 -1.77 21.79 20.67
N PRO A 77 -3.05 22.03 21.04
CA PRO A 77 -3.48 23.32 21.59
C PRO A 77 -2.79 23.70 22.92
N SER A 78 -2.26 22.71 23.65
CA SER A 78 -1.56 22.91 24.92
C SER A 78 -0.08 22.55 24.84
N LEU A 79 0.48 22.45 23.64
CA LEU A 79 1.91 22.25 23.46
C LEU A 79 2.62 23.55 23.81
N ASP A 80 3.53 23.49 24.80
CA ASP A 80 4.38 24.62 25.17
C ASP A 80 5.49 24.82 24.12
N PHE A 81 5.06 25.29 22.95
CA PHE A 81 5.85 25.66 21.79
C PHE A 81 4.96 26.45 20.82
N HIS A 82 5.32 27.70 20.56
CA HIS A 82 4.59 28.57 19.64
C HIS A 82 5.42 28.71 18.35
N PRO A 83 5.17 27.90 17.31
CA PRO A 83 5.95 27.95 16.08
C PRO A 83 5.57 29.14 15.21
N ASP A 84 6.54 29.63 14.44
CA ASP A 84 6.33 30.57 13.33
C ASP A 84 6.14 29.83 12.00
N LEU A 85 6.60 28.57 11.92
CA LEU A 85 6.45 27.67 10.77
C LEU A 85 6.16 26.25 11.23
N VAL A 86 5.24 25.57 10.54
CA VAL A 86 4.92 24.15 10.79
C VAL A 86 5.30 23.30 9.57
N CYS A 87 6.12 22.27 9.79
CA CYS A 87 6.55 21.33 8.77
C CYS A 87 5.96 19.93 9.05
N ILE A 88 5.21 19.35 8.12
CA ILE A 88 4.53 18.07 8.32
C ILE A 88 5.02 17.05 7.29
N SER A 89 5.64 15.97 7.76
CA SER A 89 6.12 14.87 6.91
C SER A 89 5.14 13.71 6.93
N SER A 90 4.74 13.20 5.75
CA SER A 90 3.74 12.12 5.67
C SER A 90 4.02 11.07 4.58
N ILE A 91 3.55 9.85 4.88
CA ILE A 91 3.36 8.75 3.93
C ILE A 91 1.85 8.60 3.67
N SER A 92 1.45 7.80 2.68
CA SER A 92 0.04 7.73 2.27
C SER A 92 -0.93 7.40 3.40
N SER A 93 -0.64 6.37 4.20
CA SER A 93 -1.50 6.00 5.34
C SER A 93 -1.67 7.09 6.40
N THR A 94 -0.69 8.00 6.52
CA THR A 94 -0.70 9.08 7.51
C THR A 94 -1.16 10.41 6.90
N ALA A 95 -1.43 10.48 5.60
CA ALA A 95 -1.81 11.71 4.90
C ALA A 95 -3.10 12.34 5.45
N PRO A 96 -4.18 11.59 5.77
CA PRO A 96 -5.39 12.20 6.33
C PRO A 96 -5.13 12.92 7.66
N ARG A 97 -4.32 12.31 8.55
CA ARG A 97 -3.90 12.93 9.80
C ARG A 97 -2.97 14.14 9.57
N ALA A 98 -2.12 14.07 8.55
CA ALA A 98 -1.28 15.20 8.15
C ALA A 98 -2.12 16.40 7.68
N TYR A 99 -3.16 16.16 6.89
CA TYR A 99 -4.09 17.18 6.41
C TYR A 99 -4.89 17.82 7.55
N GLU A 100 -5.42 17.02 8.49
CA GLU A 100 -6.07 17.56 9.70
C GLU A 100 -5.17 18.53 10.48
N LEU A 101 -3.89 18.16 10.63
CA LEU A 101 -2.90 18.97 11.35
C LEU A 101 -2.50 20.22 10.55
N ALA A 102 -2.33 20.09 9.23
CA ALA A 102 -2.06 21.21 8.34
C ALA A 102 -3.18 22.25 8.40
N ASP A 103 -4.42 21.81 8.22
CA ASP A 103 -5.60 22.68 8.27
C ASP A 103 -5.75 23.36 9.63
N TYR A 104 -5.50 22.62 10.73
CA TYR A 104 -5.54 23.18 12.09
C TYR A 104 -4.57 24.35 12.27
N TYR A 105 -3.32 24.23 11.81
CA TYR A 105 -2.32 25.29 11.97
C TYR A 105 -2.52 26.44 10.96
N ARG A 106 -2.93 26.12 9.74
CA ARG A 106 -3.24 27.14 8.73
C ARG A 106 -4.46 27.99 9.12
N GLN A 107 -5.47 27.42 9.77
CA GLN A 107 -6.59 28.16 10.34
C GLN A 107 -6.18 29.16 11.44
N GLN A 108 -5.00 28.98 12.05
CA GLN A 108 -4.42 29.92 13.00
C GLN A 108 -3.53 30.98 12.33
N GLY A 109 -3.45 30.98 10.99
CA GLY A 109 -2.64 31.91 10.22
C GLY A 109 -1.15 31.57 10.18
N LEU A 110 -0.76 30.35 10.57
CA LEU A 110 0.63 29.90 10.48
C LEU A 110 0.92 29.30 9.10
N PRO A 111 2.09 29.62 8.49
CA PRO A 111 2.52 28.94 7.28
C PRO A 111 2.80 27.46 7.53
N VAL A 112 2.32 26.62 6.63
CA VAL A 112 2.48 25.17 6.67
C VAL A 112 3.26 24.68 5.45
N VAL A 113 4.29 23.89 5.71
CA VAL A 113 5.06 23.15 4.71
C VAL A 113 4.76 21.66 4.85
N MET A 114 4.38 20.99 3.77
CA MET A 114 4.26 19.54 3.73
C MET A 114 5.43 18.90 2.98
N GLY A 115 5.81 17.70 3.40
CA GLY A 115 6.85 16.90 2.75
C GLY A 115 6.68 15.41 2.99
N GLY A 116 7.64 14.62 2.52
CA GLY A 116 7.60 13.16 2.58
C GLY A 116 7.01 12.55 1.30
N ALA A 117 6.94 11.22 1.27
CA ALA A 117 6.64 10.48 0.03
C ALA A 117 5.25 10.82 -0.54
N HIS A 118 4.22 10.98 0.30
CA HIS A 118 2.87 11.24 -0.20
C HIS A 118 2.72 12.64 -0.82
N PRO A 119 3.08 13.75 -0.13
CA PRO A 119 3.05 15.08 -0.74
C PRO A 119 4.03 15.23 -1.91
N SER A 120 5.12 14.45 -1.96
CA SER A 120 6.03 14.46 -3.11
C SER A 120 5.38 13.94 -4.39
N PHE A 121 4.53 12.91 -4.29
CA PHE A 121 3.88 12.29 -5.44
C PHE A 121 2.49 12.84 -5.74
N LEU A 122 1.86 13.51 -4.77
CA LEU A 122 0.58 14.22 -4.90
C LEU A 122 0.71 15.66 -4.38
N PRO A 123 1.59 16.50 -4.95
CA PRO A 123 1.86 17.84 -4.42
C PRO A 123 0.64 18.76 -4.53
N LEU A 124 -0.20 18.58 -5.56
CA LEU A 124 -1.42 19.36 -5.73
C LEU A 124 -2.41 19.10 -4.59
N GLU A 125 -2.59 17.84 -4.20
CA GLU A 125 -3.43 17.47 -3.06
C GLU A 125 -2.85 18.01 -1.74
N GLY A 126 -1.52 17.96 -1.57
CA GLY A 126 -0.85 18.61 -0.44
C GLY A 126 -1.10 20.11 -0.35
N LEU A 127 -1.11 20.83 -1.49
CA LEU A 127 -1.37 22.27 -1.58
C LEU A 127 -2.85 22.66 -1.38
N GLU A 128 -3.75 21.70 -1.23
CA GLU A 128 -5.11 21.98 -0.74
C GLU A 128 -5.09 22.31 0.75
N HIS A 129 -4.14 21.72 1.49
CA HIS A 129 -4.04 21.80 2.95
C HIS A 129 -2.87 22.67 3.45
N ALA A 130 -1.81 22.82 2.65
CA ALA A 130 -0.60 23.56 3.02
C ALA A 130 -0.27 24.71 2.05
N ASP A 131 0.60 25.62 2.49
CA ASP A 131 1.05 26.76 1.69
C ASP A 131 2.19 26.36 0.74
N TYR A 132 3.01 25.41 1.18
CA TYR A 132 4.16 24.90 0.46
C TYR A 132 4.23 23.38 0.53
N VAL A 133 4.71 22.75 -0.54
CA VAL A 133 5.06 21.33 -0.56
C VAL A 133 6.51 21.19 -1.03
N VAL A 134 7.35 20.56 -0.23
CA VAL A 134 8.71 20.19 -0.60
C VAL A 134 8.71 18.74 -1.09
N CYS A 135 8.94 18.56 -2.39
CA CYS A 135 8.94 17.26 -3.06
C CYS A 135 10.34 16.62 -3.05
N GLY A 136 10.41 15.29 -2.93
CA GLY A 136 11.69 14.58 -2.97
C GLY A 136 12.57 14.86 -1.73
N GLU A 137 13.87 14.99 -1.94
CA GLU A 137 14.82 15.31 -0.86
C GLU A 137 14.70 16.79 -0.46
N GLY A 138 14.35 17.04 0.80
CA GLY A 138 14.14 18.39 1.32
C GLY A 138 15.38 19.05 1.94
N ASP A 139 16.55 18.40 1.88
CA ASP A 139 17.74 18.79 2.67
C ASP A 139 18.20 20.23 2.36
N GLU A 140 18.10 20.64 1.10
CA GLU A 140 18.46 21.99 0.64
C GLU A 140 17.23 22.88 0.40
N ALA A 141 16.15 22.31 -0.15
CA ALA A 141 14.96 23.05 -0.53
C ALA A 141 14.21 23.67 0.66
N LEU A 142 14.16 22.99 1.81
CA LEU A 142 13.50 23.53 2.99
C LEU A 142 14.29 24.71 3.61
N PRO A 143 15.61 24.62 3.83
CA PRO A 143 16.41 25.79 4.23
C PRO A 143 16.34 26.96 3.26
N GLU A 144 16.38 26.71 1.94
CA GLU A 144 16.21 27.74 0.92
C GLU A 144 14.85 28.43 1.04
N LEU A 145 13.78 27.66 1.27
CA LEU A 145 12.43 28.20 1.50
C LEU A 145 12.40 29.07 2.75
N VAL A 146 12.91 28.60 3.88
CA VAL A 146 12.94 29.39 5.12
C VAL A 146 13.73 30.68 4.93
N ASN A 147 14.86 30.63 4.22
CA ASN A 147 15.65 31.81 3.89
C ASN A 147 14.84 32.81 3.04
N VAL A 148 14.16 32.37 1.98
CA VAL A 148 13.32 33.24 1.16
C VAL A 148 12.18 33.85 1.98
N LEU A 149 11.50 33.07 2.83
CA LEU A 149 10.41 33.58 3.68
C LEU A 149 10.88 34.64 4.69
N ASN A 150 12.12 34.54 5.17
CA ASN A 150 12.70 35.48 6.14
C ASN A 150 13.30 36.74 5.51
N HIS A 151 13.88 36.62 4.32
CA HIS A 151 14.74 37.66 3.74
C HIS A 151 14.25 38.17 2.38
N GLY A 152 13.13 37.65 1.88
CA GLY A 152 12.70 37.88 0.51
C GLY A 152 13.49 37.04 -0.49
N GLY A 153 13.01 37.03 -1.73
CA GLY A 153 13.60 36.26 -2.82
C GLY A 153 12.54 35.61 -3.70
N SER A 154 12.99 34.77 -4.64
CA SER A 154 12.10 34.12 -5.60
C SER A 154 11.82 32.68 -5.20
N LEU A 155 10.56 32.37 -4.91
CA LEU A 155 10.11 30.99 -4.69
C LEU A 155 10.31 30.13 -5.94
N ALA A 156 10.26 30.70 -7.14
CA ALA A 156 10.51 30.00 -8.41
C ALA A 156 11.97 29.52 -8.55
N ALA A 157 12.89 30.09 -7.78
CA ALA A 157 14.31 29.71 -7.79
C ALA A 157 14.64 28.54 -6.85
N ILE A 158 13.65 27.95 -6.17
CA ILE A 158 13.84 26.85 -5.22
C ILE A 158 13.41 25.52 -5.89
N PRO A 159 14.34 24.72 -6.45
CA PRO A 159 14.00 23.39 -6.92
C PRO A 159 13.33 22.55 -5.83
N ASN A 160 12.52 21.56 -6.23
CA ASN A 160 11.70 20.72 -5.36
C ASN A 160 10.50 21.42 -4.69
N LEU A 161 10.29 22.72 -4.89
CA LEU A 161 9.18 23.43 -4.26
C LEU A 161 7.92 23.44 -5.14
N CYS A 162 6.79 23.07 -4.55
CA CYS A 162 5.47 23.40 -5.08
C CYS A 162 4.80 24.41 -4.15
N TYR A 163 4.18 25.44 -4.70
CA TYR A 163 3.57 26.52 -3.92
C TYR A 163 2.43 27.18 -4.68
N ARG A 164 1.64 27.98 -3.96
CA ARG A 164 0.56 28.79 -4.54
C ARG A 164 0.96 30.26 -4.56
N ASP A 165 0.78 30.89 -5.72
CA ASP A 165 0.86 32.34 -5.89
C ASP A 165 -0.51 32.86 -6.36
N GLY A 166 -1.27 33.43 -5.42
CA GLY A 166 -2.67 33.78 -5.64
C GLY A 166 -3.51 32.58 -6.07
N ALA A 167 -4.02 32.60 -7.30
CA ALA A 167 -4.78 31.50 -7.89
C ALA A 167 -3.91 30.48 -8.64
N THR A 168 -2.65 30.81 -8.91
CA THR A 168 -1.74 29.99 -9.71
C THR A 168 -1.00 29.00 -8.83
N ILE A 169 -0.87 27.76 -9.29
CA ILE A 169 -0.03 26.74 -8.64
C ILE A 169 1.25 26.60 -9.44
N HIS A 170 2.38 26.70 -8.75
CA HIS A 170 3.71 26.53 -9.31
C HIS A 170 4.29 25.19 -8.82
N GLN A 171 4.90 24.45 -9.75
CA GLN A 171 5.67 23.24 -9.44
C GLN A 171 7.05 23.41 -10.03
N ASN A 172 8.02 23.71 -9.18
CA ASN A 172 9.40 23.85 -9.60
C ASN A 172 9.98 22.47 -9.94
N PRO A 173 10.95 22.39 -10.88
CA PRO A 173 11.56 21.13 -11.26
C PRO A 173 12.26 20.46 -10.07
N TRP A 174 12.32 19.13 -10.10
CA TRP A 174 13.10 18.38 -9.12
C TRP A 174 14.60 18.63 -9.35
N ARG A 175 15.37 18.81 -8.26
CA ARG A 175 16.84 18.88 -8.33
C ARG A 175 17.47 17.49 -8.47
N PRO A 176 18.71 17.41 -8.95
CA PRO A 176 19.51 16.19 -8.85
C PRO A 176 19.65 15.74 -7.38
N PHE A 177 19.69 14.42 -7.17
CA PHE A 177 19.94 13.85 -5.85
C PHE A 177 21.28 14.30 -5.27
N LEU A 178 21.31 14.60 -3.97
CA LEU A 178 22.51 15.05 -3.26
C LEU A 178 23.65 14.04 -3.42
N GLY A 179 24.82 14.48 -3.90
CA GLY A 179 25.95 13.59 -4.22
C GLY A 179 26.70 13.07 -3.00
N ASP A 180 26.98 13.96 -2.04
CA ASP A 180 27.74 13.69 -0.83
C ASP A 180 26.84 13.76 0.40
N LEU A 181 26.58 12.61 1.03
CA LEU A 181 25.72 12.52 2.22
C LEU A 181 26.45 12.97 3.50
N ASP A 182 27.79 13.07 3.50
CA ASP A 182 28.55 13.51 4.67
C ASP A 182 28.40 15.01 4.93
N SER A 183 28.01 15.77 3.91
CA SER A 183 27.66 17.19 4.03
C SER A 183 26.47 17.44 4.97
N LEU A 184 25.66 16.41 5.25
CA LEU A 184 24.48 16.49 6.11
C LEU A 184 24.84 16.32 7.60
N PRO A 185 24.20 17.07 8.51
CA PRO A 185 24.49 17.01 9.93
C PRO A 185 23.99 15.71 10.59
N ILE A 186 24.57 15.37 11.75
CA ILE A 186 24.14 14.22 12.55
C ILE A 186 22.76 14.54 13.13
N PRO A 187 21.70 13.75 12.86
CA PRO A 187 20.38 14.01 13.41
C PRO A 187 20.39 14.15 14.95
N LYS A 188 19.91 15.27 15.46
CA LYS A 188 19.88 15.58 16.91
C LYS A 188 18.58 15.07 17.55
N TYR A 189 18.61 13.83 18.06
CA TYR A 189 17.45 13.20 18.70
C TYR A 189 16.87 13.97 19.90
N THR A 190 17.66 14.86 20.53
CA THR A 190 17.20 15.76 21.59
C THR A 190 16.13 16.75 21.14
N LEU A 191 15.97 16.99 19.83
CA LEU A 191 14.89 17.81 19.26
C LEU A 191 13.51 17.13 19.38
N ILE A 192 13.47 15.81 19.57
CA ILE A 192 12.21 15.07 19.64
C ILE A 192 11.50 15.36 20.97
N HIS A 193 10.26 15.84 20.86
CA HIS A 193 9.37 16.06 21.98
C HIS A 193 9.10 14.74 22.73
N GLY A 194 9.36 14.75 24.04
CA GLY A 194 9.17 13.57 24.88
C GLY A 194 10.30 12.52 24.79
N TRP A 195 11.38 12.78 24.06
CA TRP A 195 12.51 11.85 23.92
C TRP A 195 13.06 11.42 25.29
N LYS A 196 13.46 12.36 26.14
CA LYS A 196 14.07 12.07 27.46
C LYS A 196 13.12 11.34 28.43
N ALA A 197 11.80 11.56 28.34
CA ALA A 197 10.82 10.96 29.24
C ALA A 197 10.62 9.45 29.00
N ARG A 198 10.86 8.98 27.77
CA ARG A 198 10.64 7.58 27.36
C ARG A 198 11.93 6.77 27.24
N ASN A 199 13.09 7.44 27.22
CA ASN A 199 14.27 6.90 26.54
C ASN A 199 15.49 6.62 27.41
N ARG A 200 15.35 5.77 28.43
CA ARG A 200 16.51 4.98 28.87
C ARG A 200 16.69 3.68 28.05
N ARG A 201 15.79 3.34 27.10
CA ARG A 201 15.75 2.02 26.40
C ARG A 201 15.01 1.97 25.02
N GLY A 202 14.93 3.06 24.25
CA GLY A 202 14.21 3.12 22.95
C GLY A 202 15.02 2.66 21.73
N VAL A 203 14.40 2.73 20.54
CA VAL A 203 15.02 2.47 19.22
C VAL A 203 15.52 3.78 18.63
N VAL A 204 16.77 3.80 18.17
CA VAL A 204 17.34 4.90 17.37
C VAL A 204 17.46 4.42 15.93
N SER A 205 17.10 5.27 14.97
CA SER A 205 17.30 5.02 13.55
C SER A 205 18.58 5.72 13.06
N ILE A 206 19.34 5.03 12.20
CA ILE A 206 20.52 5.59 11.53
C ILE A 206 20.43 5.20 10.06
N ALA A 207 20.57 6.18 9.16
CA ALA A 207 20.68 5.92 7.73
C ALA A 207 22.15 5.90 7.33
N THR A 208 22.61 4.83 6.69
CA THR A 208 23.97 4.73 6.14
C THR A 208 24.01 4.97 4.64
N SER A 209 22.83 5.00 4.01
CA SER A 209 22.68 5.23 2.58
C SER A 209 21.29 5.74 2.18
N ARG A 210 21.19 6.23 0.94
CA ARG A 210 19.94 6.56 0.26
C ARG A 210 19.92 5.96 -1.15
N GLY A 211 18.75 5.55 -1.60
CA GLY A 211 18.53 4.96 -2.92
C GLY A 211 18.79 3.44 -2.97
N CYS A 212 18.32 2.80 -4.04
CA CYS A 212 18.38 1.35 -4.18
C CYS A 212 18.65 0.94 -5.64
N PRO A 213 19.67 0.09 -5.92
CA PRO A 213 20.04 -0.29 -7.29
C PRO A 213 19.05 -1.26 -7.95
N PHE A 214 18.05 -1.75 -7.22
CA PHE A 214 17.08 -2.73 -7.71
C PHE A 214 15.81 -2.08 -8.28
N ASN A 215 15.04 -2.84 -9.06
CA ASN A 215 13.90 -2.30 -9.84
C ASN A 215 12.57 -3.02 -9.54
N CYS A 216 12.20 -3.12 -8.26
CA CYS A 216 10.94 -3.75 -7.87
C CYS A 216 9.77 -2.89 -8.36
N SER A 217 8.82 -3.46 -9.11
CA SER A 217 7.76 -2.74 -9.84
C SER A 217 6.78 -1.97 -8.95
N PHE A 218 6.61 -2.41 -7.71
CA PHE A 218 5.69 -1.83 -6.72
C PHE A 218 6.36 -0.83 -5.75
N CYS A 219 7.69 -0.72 -5.78
CA CYS A 219 8.44 0.00 -4.75
C CYS A 219 8.58 1.50 -5.09
N SER A 220 8.29 2.37 -4.13
CA SER A 220 8.41 3.83 -4.29
C SER A 220 9.84 4.36 -4.11
N VAL A 221 10.75 3.58 -3.50
CA VAL A 221 12.10 4.00 -3.12
C VAL A 221 12.89 4.57 -4.30
N ILE A 222 12.91 3.89 -5.44
CA ILE A 222 13.73 4.33 -6.59
C ILE A 222 13.23 5.64 -7.21
N ILE A 223 11.97 5.96 -7.01
CA ILE A 223 11.33 7.18 -7.51
C ILE A 223 11.61 8.32 -6.54
N MET A 224 11.62 8.03 -5.23
CA MET A 224 11.88 9.01 -4.18
C MET A 224 13.38 9.34 -4.02
N PHE A 225 14.26 8.34 -4.03
CA PHE A 225 15.67 8.49 -3.64
C PHE A 225 16.67 8.10 -4.75
N GLY A 226 16.17 7.65 -5.90
CA GLY A 226 16.97 7.26 -7.04
C GLY A 226 17.50 5.83 -6.99
N ARG A 227 18.14 5.42 -8.10
CA ARG A 227 18.74 4.09 -8.27
C ARG A 227 20.17 3.98 -7.74
N LYS A 228 20.86 5.11 -7.64
CA LYS A 228 22.25 5.12 -7.16
C LYS A 228 22.24 4.89 -5.66
N HIS A 229 22.96 3.88 -5.20
CA HIS A 229 23.23 3.67 -3.78
C HIS A 229 24.24 4.72 -3.31
N ARG A 230 23.74 5.81 -2.74
CA ARG A 230 24.55 6.90 -2.20
C ARG A 230 24.80 6.62 -0.73
N VAL A 231 26.04 6.71 -0.29
CA VAL A 231 26.45 6.26 1.04
C VAL A 231 27.00 7.42 1.86
N THR A 232 26.73 7.39 3.15
CA THR A 232 27.41 8.19 4.18
C THR A 232 28.71 7.46 4.55
N SER A 233 29.83 8.14 4.79
CA SER A 233 31.10 7.48 5.14
C SER A 233 31.02 6.69 6.44
N ILE A 234 31.89 5.67 6.60
CA ILE A 234 31.90 4.84 7.81
C ILE A 234 32.22 5.69 9.05
N ASP A 235 33.18 6.61 8.96
CA ASP A 235 33.55 7.46 10.09
C ASP A 235 32.37 8.33 10.55
N ARG A 236 31.60 8.87 9.60
CA ARG A 236 30.40 9.64 9.89
C ARG A 236 29.27 8.80 10.50
N VAL A 237 29.11 7.55 10.07
CA VAL A 237 28.15 6.59 10.66
C VAL A 237 28.58 6.19 12.08
N ILE A 238 29.85 5.88 12.28
CA ILE A 238 30.41 5.54 13.60
C ILE A 238 30.21 6.71 14.57
N GLU A 239 30.46 7.95 14.14
CA GLU A 239 30.25 9.12 14.98
C GLU A 239 28.78 9.29 15.37
N GLU A 240 27.84 9.05 14.44
CA GLU A 240 26.42 9.04 14.74
C GLU A 240 26.03 7.94 15.75
N ILE A 241 26.62 6.75 15.64
CA ILE A 241 26.44 5.67 16.62
C ILE A 241 26.96 6.12 18.01
N ARG A 242 28.10 6.81 18.10
CA ARG A 242 28.61 7.31 19.38
C ARG A 242 27.67 8.35 20.00
N GLN A 243 27.18 9.29 19.20
CA GLN A 243 26.31 10.38 19.66
C GLN A 243 24.91 9.90 20.05
N ASN A 244 24.29 9.07 19.20
CA ASN A 244 22.88 8.69 19.34
C ASN A 244 22.69 7.24 19.80
N GLY A 245 23.55 6.33 19.34
CA GLY A 245 23.44 4.89 19.57
C GLY A 245 23.93 4.43 20.95
N SER A 246 24.90 5.12 21.55
CA SER A 246 25.52 4.70 22.83
C SER A 246 24.55 4.62 24.01
N GLN A 247 23.45 5.38 23.97
CA GLN A 247 22.37 5.33 24.97
C GLN A 247 21.14 4.55 24.51
N ALA A 248 21.12 4.10 23.25
CA ALA A 248 20.02 3.35 22.68
C ALA A 248 20.06 1.89 23.15
N ARG A 249 18.88 1.27 23.30
CA ARG A 249 18.82 -0.19 23.49
C ARG A 249 19.07 -0.91 22.16
N HIS A 250 18.61 -0.30 21.07
CA HIS A 250 18.57 -0.91 19.76
C HIS A 250 18.75 0.14 18.66
N ILE A 251 19.55 -0.17 17.65
CA ILE A 251 19.72 0.65 16.45
C ILE A 251 18.99 0.00 15.27
N PHE A 252 18.13 0.75 14.61
CA PHE A 252 17.56 0.37 13.32
C PHE A 252 18.32 1.08 12.20
N PHE A 253 19.14 0.34 11.45
CA PHE A 253 19.71 0.87 10.22
C PHE A 253 18.59 0.93 9.17
N CYS A 254 18.10 2.14 8.91
CA CYS A 254 16.84 2.36 8.21
C CYS A 254 16.97 2.42 6.69
N ASP A 255 18.13 2.05 6.16
CA ASP A 255 18.42 1.87 4.75
C ASP A 255 17.39 0.94 4.09
N ASP A 256 16.96 1.28 2.86
CA ASP A 256 16.06 0.44 2.08
C ASP A 256 16.69 -0.92 1.72
N ASN A 257 18.03 -0.97 1.65
CA ASN A 257 18.81 -2.19 1.58
C ASN A 257 20.20 -1.96 2.15
N PHE A 258 20.37 -2.28 3.44
CA PHE A 258 21.63 -2.10 4.17
C PHE A 258 22.80 -2.86 3.54
N THR A 259 22.53 -4.06 3.01
CA THR A 259 23.53 -4.93 2.38
C THR A 259 23.64 -4.73 0.86
N ALA A 260 23.23 -3.57 0.33
CA ALA A 260 23.35 -3.28 -1.10
C ALA A 260 24.82 -3.34 -1.56
N ASP A 261 25.74 -2.83 -0.75
CA ASP A 261 27.18 -3.03 -0.87
C ASP A 261 27.68 -3.89 0.29
N ARG A 262 27.96 -5.17 0.00
CA ARG A 262 28.36 -6.14 1.02
C ARG A 262 29.75 -5.84 1.58
N GLN A 263 30.69 -5.39 0.75
CA GLN A 263 32.06 -5.14 1.19
C GLN A 263 32.08 -3.96 2.17
N ARG A 264 31.39 -2.88 1.80
CA ARG A 264 31.15 -1.75 2.71
C ARG A 264 30.49 -2.17 4.02
N THR A 265 29.50 -3.07 3.95
CA THR A 265 28.80 -3.55 5.16
C THR A 265 29.76 -4.31 6.09
N LYS A 266 30.66 -5.13 5.54
CA LYS A 266 31.71 -5.82 6.30
C LYS A 266 32.62 -4.81 7.00
N GLU A 267 33.11 -3.81 6.28
CA GLU A 267 33.96 -2.74 6.83
C GLU A 267 33.29 -1.98 7.98
N LEU A 268 31.99 -1.65 7.85
CA LEU A 268 31.23 -1.02 8.93
C LEU A 268 31.11 -1.93 10.15
N CYS A 269 30.80 -3.22 9.95
CA CYS A 269 30.72 -4.19 11.06
C CYS A 269 32.07 -4.37 11.76
N GLU A 270 33.17 -4.46 10.99
CA GLU A 270 34.53 -4.52 11.52
C GLU A 270 34.87 -3.28 12.34
N ARG A 271 34.51 -2.09 11.87
CA ARG A 271 34.71 -0.84 12.61
C ARG A 271 33.91 -0.79 13.90
N ILE A 272 32.65 -1.23 13.89
CA ILE A 272 31.83 -1.35 15.11
C ILE A 272 32.50 -2.29 16.13
N ILE A 273 33.00 -3.44 15.68
CA ILE A 273 33.67 -4.44 16.53
C ILE A 273 35.00 -3.90 17.07
N ALA A 274 35.83 -3.31 16.21
CA ALA A 274 37.15 -2.79 16.56
C ALA A 274 37.08 -1.67 17.59
N GLU A 275 36.05 -0.84 17.52
CA GLU A 275 35.81 0.24 18.48
C GLU A 275 35.08 -0.21 19.76
N GLY A 276 34.71 -1.49 19.85
CA GLY A 276 34.07 -2.06 21.03
C GLY A 276 32.68 -1.48 21.32
N LEU A 277 31.98 -0.98 20.30
CA LEU A 277 30.63 -0.42 20.45
C LEU A 277 29.62 -1.56 20.65
N LYS A 278 28.85 -1.50 21.74
CA LYS A 278 27.95 -2.58 22.15
C LYS A 278 26.48 -2.15 22.12
N PHE A 279 25.73 -2.68 21.16
CA PHE A 279 24.29 -2.49 21.02
C PHE A 279 23.68 -3.62 20.18
N GLU A 280 22.37 -3.84 20.31
CA GLU A 280 21.63 -4.66 19.36
C GLU A 280 21.27 -3.80 18.14
N TRP A 281 21.32 -4.37 16.94
CA TRP A 281 20.84 -3.67 15.76
C TRP A 281 20.03 -4.56 14.82
N SER A 282 19.29 -3.91 13.94
CA SER A 282 18.52 -4.56 12.88
C SER A 282 18.51 -3.72 11.62
N ALA A 283 18.35 -4.37 10.46
CA ALA A 283 18.36 -3.70 9.17
C ALA A 283 17.48 -4.42 8.15
N GLN A 284 17.10 -3.70 7.09
CA GLN A 284 16.45 -4.30 5.93
C GLN A 284 17.50 -4.83 4.95
N VAL A 285 17.32 -6.07 4.50
CA VAL A 285 18.25 -6.78 3.61
C VAL A 285 17.48 -7.58 2.56
N ARG A 286 18.22 -8.09 1.57
CA ARG A 286 17.67 -9.00 0.56
C ARG A 286 18.14 -10.44 0.76
N VAL A 287 17.43 -11.38 0.15
CA VAL A 287 17.76 -12.82 0.16
C VAL A 287 19.20 -13.08 -0.27
N GLU A 288 19.73 -12.30 -1.21
CA GLU A 288 21.08 -12.49 -1.74
C GLU A 288 22.19 -12.22 -0.71
N SER A 289 21.95 -11.46 0.37
CA SER A 289 22.97 -11.18 1.39
C SER A 289 23.34 -12.42 2.21
N ALA A 290 22.40 -13.35 2.38
CA ALA A 290 22.59 -14.57 3.15
C ALA A 290 23.54 -15.59 2.50
N LYS A 291 24.08 -15.29 1.31
CA LYS A 291 25.02 -16.16 0.58
C LYS A 291 26.48 -15.91 0.94
N ASP A 292 26.77 -14.95 1.81
CA ASP A 292 28.12 -14.52 2.20
C ASP A 292 28.36 -14.82 3.68
N PRO A 293 28.98 -15.97 4.02
CA PRO A 293 29.16 -16.38 5.42
C PRO A 293 30.00 -15.40 6.24
N GLU A 294 31.01 -14.77 5.65
CA GLU A 294 31.85 -13.77 6.32
C GLU A 294 31.04 -12.54 6.70
N LEU A 295 30.18 -12.06 5.79
CA LEU A 295 29.26 -10.97 6.09
C LEU A 295 28.34 -11.35 7.27
N LEU A 296 27.76 -12.55 7.27
CA LEU A 296 26.86 -13.00 8.34
C LEU A 296 27.58 -13.12 9.69
N GLU A 297 28.82 -13.59 9.71
CA GLU A 297 29.63 -13.65 10.93
C GLU A 297 29.90 -12.25 11.49
N LEU A 298 30.31 -11.30 10.65
CA LEU A 298 30.57 -9.92 11.04
C LEU A 298 29.29 -9.21 11.51
N MET A 299 28.16 -9.46 10.85
CA MET A 299 26.85 -8.97 11.29
C MET A 299 26.51 -9.50 12.70
N ALA A 300 26.66 -10.81 12.93
CA ALA A 300 26.38 -11.40 14.24
C ALA A 300 27.30 -10.83 15.33
N ARG A 301 28.61 -10.76 15.06
CA ARG A 301 29.62 -10.25 16.02
C ARG A 301 29.45 -8.76 16.35
N SER A 302 28.95 -7.96 15.41
CA SER A 302 28.67 -6.53 15.61
C SER A 302 27.32 -6.27 16.30
N GLY A 303 26.52 -7.30 16.59
CA GLY A 303 25.26 -7.16 17.34
C GLY A 303 23.98 -7.24 16.50
N CYS A 304 24.03 -7.77 15.28
CA CYS A 304 22.83 -7.97 14.46
C CYS A 304 21.85 -8.93 15.14
N PHE A 305 20.76 -8.38 15.68
CA PHE A 305 19.73 -9.15 16.36
C PHE A 305 18.73 -9.76 15.37
N VAL A 306 18.18 -8.94 14.47
CA VAL A 306 17.15 -9.37 13.50
C VAL A 306 17.34 -8.66 12.17
N VAL A 307 17.16 -9.39 11.07
CA VAL A 307 17.08 -8.83 9.72
C VAL A 307 15.65 -8.86 9.19
N PHE A 308 15.27 -7.80 8.50
CA PHE A 308 14.00 -7.69 7.77
C PHE A 308 14.25 -8.07 6.32
N VAL A 309 13.81 -9.26 5.91
CA VAL A 309 14.14 -9.81 4.59
C VAL A 309 12.95 -9.68 3.64
N GLY A 310 13.15 -8.99 2.52
CA GLY A 310 12.19 -8.87 1.42
C GLY A 310 12.01 -10.18 0.64
N LEU A 311 11.25 -11.12 1.20
CA LEU A 311 10.93 -12.42 0.59
C LEU A 311 9.86 -12.28 -0.51
N GLU A 312 8.94 -11.33 -0.35
CA GLU A 312 7.78 -10.97 -1.18
C GLU A 312 6.78 -12.09 -1.46
N SER A 313 7.22 -13.22 -2.00
CA SER A 313 6.37 -14.35 -2.36
C SER A 313 7.16 -15.66 -2.42
N ILE A 314 6.45 -16.79 -2.30
CA ILE A 314 6.96 -18.12 -2.63
C ILE A 314 6.49 -18.61 -4.01
N ASN A 315 5.69 -17.83 -4.72
CA ASN A 315 5.25 -18.13 -6.08
C ASN A 315 6.29 -17.59 -7.09
N PRO A 316 6.94 -18.45 -7.88
CA PRO A 316 7.93 -18.02 -8.88
C PRO A 316 7.38 -17.01 -9.90
N ALA A 317 6.11 -17.13 -10.29
CA ALA A 317 5.48 -16.21 -11.22
C ALA A 317 5.37 -14.79 -10.61
N THR A 318 4.96 -14.71 -9.35
CA THR A 318 4.92 -13.44 -8.59
C THR A 318 6.31 -12.84 -8.40
N LEU A 319 7.33 -13.64 -8.07
CA LEU A 319 8.71 -13.14 -7.94
C LEU A 319 9.22 -12.55 -9.26
N LYS A 320 8.91 -13.20 -10.39
CA LYS A 320 9.22 -12.67 -11.73
C LYS A 320 8.48 -11.36 -12.00
N ALA A 321 7.16 -11.29 -11.73
CA ALA A 321 6.35 -10.08 -11.91
C ALA A 321 6.83 -8.89 -11.07
N TYR A 322 7.40 -9.17 -9.89
CA TYR A 322 8.00 -8.17 -9.01
C TYR A 322 9.45 -7.82 -9.35
N ASN A 323 10.01 -8.35 -10.45
CA ASN A 323 11.42 -8.20 -10.84
C ASN A 323 12.40 -8.66 -9.74
N LYS A 324 12.08 -9.74 -9.03
CA LYS A 324 12.96 -10.40 -8.05
C LYS A 324 13.60 -11.64 -8.67
N SER A 325 14.92 -11.75 -8.54
CA SER A 325 15.75 -12.86 -9.03
C SER A 325 15.83 -14.05 -8.07
N GLN A 326 15.15 -14.00 -6.93
CA GLN A 326 15.23 -15.04 -5.90
C GLN A 326 14.39 -16.28 -6.24
N THR A 327 14.81 -17.44 -5.75
CA THR A 327 14.11 -18.72 -5.91
C THR A 327 13.53 -19.18 -4.57
N VAL A 328 12.55 -20.07 -4.59
CA VAL A 328 11.99 -20.66 -3.36
C VAL A 328 13.08 -21.35 -2.54
N GLN A 329 14.01 -22.06 -3.17
CA GLN A 329 15.14 -22.67 -2.47
C GLN A 329 16.05 -21.60 -1.86
N GLY A 330 16.35 -20.53 -2.60
CA GLY A 330 17.14 -19.40 -2.08
C GLY A 330 16.51 -18.73 -0.87
N VAL A 331 15.18 -18.66 -0.78
CA VAL A 331 14.46 -18.21 0.42
C VAL A 331 14.72 -19.14 1.61
N LYS A 332 14.66 -20.46 1.41
CA LYS A 332 14.93 -21.43 2.47
C LYS A 332 16.37 -21.34 2.96
N ASP A 333 17.32 -21.31 2.03
CA ASP A 333 18.75 -21.20 2.33
C ASP A 333 19.05 -19.90 3.07
N CYS A 334 18.43 -18.80 2.65
CA CYS A 334 18.58 -17.51 3.31
C CYS A 334 18.17 -17.55 4.79
N VAL A 335 17.01 -18.13 5.11
CA VAL A 335 16.55 -18.22 6.49
C VAL A 335 17.47 -19.11 7.32
N ASN A 336 17.83 -20.28 6.79
CA ASN A 336 18.73 -21.21 7.46
C ASN A 336 20.10 -20.60 7.74
N ASN A 337 20.66 -19.86 6.78
CA ASN A 337 21.97 -19.22 6.93
C ASN A 337 21.94 -18.14 8.01
N PHE A 338 20.94 -17.26 8.03
CA PHE A 338 20.83 -16.28 9.12
C PHE A 338 20.69 -16.95 10.49
N HIS A 339 19.82 -17.96 10.60
CA HIS A 339 19.64 -18.70 11.86
C HIS A 339 20.91 -19.44 12.30
N HIS A 340 21.71 -19.95 11.36
CA HIS A 340 22.99 -20.60 11.67
C HIS A 340 23.96 -19.66 12.41
N PHE A 341 23.99 -18.37 12.03
CA PHE A 341 24.78 -17.34 12.70
C PHE A 341 24.07 -16.70 13.90
N GLY A 342 22.92 -17.24 14.33
CA GLY A 342 22.15 -16.72 15.46
C GLY A 342 21.35 -15.46 15.16
N ILE A 343 21.28 -15.03 13.90
CA ILE A 343 20.55 -13.84 13.46
C ILE A 343 19.08 -14.21 13.20
N LYS A 344 18.17 -13.44 13.81
CA LYS A 344 16.72 -13.67 13.68
C LYS A 344 16.21 -13.14 12.33
N VAL A 345 15.12 -13.71 11.84
CA VAL A 345 14.53 -13.33 10.54
C VAL A 345 13.09 -12.84 10.70
N HIS A 346 12.87 -11.59 10.29
CA HIS A 346 11.55 -11.06 9.99
C HIS A 346 11.27 -11.22 8.48
N GLY A 347 10.35 -12.09 8.10
CA GLY A 347 10.00 -12.32 6.69
C GLY A 347 8.95 -11.36 6.18
N MET A 348 9.26 -10.61 5.12
CA MET A 348 8.35 -9.66 4.49
C MET A 348 7.73 -10.24 3.22
N PHE A 349 6.40 -10.28 3.15
CA PHE A 349 5.63 -10.80 2.02
C PHE A 349 4.58 -9.79 1.56
N VAL A 350 4.30 -9.79 0.26
CA VAL A 350 3.33 -8.92 -0.40
C VAL A 350 2.39 -9.75 -1.27
N PHE A 351 1.17 -9.94 -0.79
CA PHE A 351 0.10 -10.66 -1.50
C PHE A 351 -0.73 -9.72 -2.36
N GLY A 352 -1.25 -10.19 -3.48
CA GLY A 352 -2.05 -9.34 -4.37
C GLY A 352 -1.50 -9.26 -5.78
N SER A 353 -0.40 -9.94 -6.08
CA SER A 353 0.12 -10.04 -7.44
C SER A 353 -0.96 -10.59 -8.39
N GLU A 354 -0.90 -10.19 -9.65
CA GLU A 354 -1.77 -10.75 -10.70
C GLU A 354 -1.58 -12.27 -10.87
N GLU A 355 -0.42 -12.77 -10.46
CA GLU A 355 -0.04 -14.18 -10.47
C GLU A 355 -0.43 -14.94 -9.19
N ASP A 356 -0.89 -14.23 -8.14
CA ASP A 356 -1.32 -14.86 -6.90
C ASP A 356 -2.77 -15.34 -7.00
N HIS A 357 -3.06 -16.43 -6.29
CA HIS A 357 -4.43 -16.81 -5.91
C HIS A 357 -4.47 -17.23 -4.44
N PHE A 358 -5.66 -17.47 -3.89
CA PHE A 358 -5.84 -17.82 -2.47
C PHE A 358 -4.92 -18.96 -1.95
N GLN A 359 -4.59 -19.93 -2.79
CA GLN A 359 -3.73 -21.06 -2.41
C GLN A 359 -2.28 -20.61 -2.22
N VAL A 360 -1.78 -19.64 -3.00
CA VAL A 360 -0.44 -19.05 -2.80
C VAL A 360 -0.30 -18.46 -1.40
N ILE A 361 -1.33 -17.75 -0.93
CA ILE A 361 -1.36 -17.19 0.44
C ILE A 361 -1.25 -18.33 1.48
N ARG A 362 -2.00 -19.42 1.29
CA ARG A 362 -2.01 -20.57 2.22
C ARG A 362 -0.69 -21.33 2.23
N ASP A 363 -0.09 -21.49 1.06
CA ASP A 363 1.20 -22.15 0.90
C ASP A 363 2.32 -21.30 1.51
N THR A 364 2.27 -19.98 1.32
CA THR A 364 3.19 -19.02 1.96
C THR A 364 3.17 -19.16 3.48
N VAL A 365 1.98 -19.26 4.10
CA VAL A 365 1.86 -19.46 5.55
C VAL A 365 2.42 -20.81 5.99
N THR A 366 2.28 -21.83 5.15
CA THR A 366 2.82 -23.17 5.43
C THR A 366 4.34 -23.15 5.40
N VAL A 367 4.94 -22.57 4.34
CA VAL A 367 6.39 -22.44 4.17
C VAL A 367 7.00 -21.57 5.27
N SER A 368 6.45 -20.40 5.56
CA SER A 368 6.95 -19.50 6.62
C SER A 368 6.96 -20.14 8.02
N ARG A 369 5.99 -21.02 8.33
CA ARG A 369 5.97 -21.79 9.57
C ARG A 369 6.98 -22.95 9.57
N GLN A 370 7.18 -23.60 8.42
CA GLN A 370 8.18 -24.66 8.25
C GLN A 370 9.61 -24.11 8.39
N LEU A 371 9.86 -22.93 7.84
CA LEU A 371 11.13 -22.19 7.96
C LEU A 371 11.37 -21.57 9.34
N ASP A 372 10.43 -21.72 10.27
CA ASP A 372 10.48 -21.16 11.61
C ASP A 372 10.81 -19.66 11.67
N LEU A 373 10.23 -18.85 10.76
CA LEU A 373 10.42 -17.40 10.79
C LEU A 373 10.07 -16.81 12.16
N ASP A 374 10.91 -15.91 12.67
CA ASP A 374 10.77 -15.35 14.02
C ASP A 374 9.54 -14.44 14.08
N SER A 375 9.37 -13.61 13.05
CA SER A 375 8.17 -12.81 12.79
C SER A 375 7.92 -12.66 11.28
N VAL A 376 6.71 -12.24 10.89
CA VAL A 376 6.38 -11.99 9.48
C VAL A 376 5.49 -10.77 9.33
N GLN A 377 5.61 -10.10 8.20
CA GLN A 377 4.57 -9.24 7.67
C GLN A 377 3.98 -9.87 6.42
N TYR A 378 2.67 -10.09 6.44
CA TYR A 378 1.86 -10.37 5.26
C TYR A 378 1.10 -9.10 4.91
N LEU A 379 1.66 -8.32 3.99
CA LEU A 379 1.02 -7.11 3.51
C LEU A 379 0.29 -7.40 2.20
N MET A 380 -0.71 -6.59 1.91
CA MET A 380 -1.36 -6.58 0.61
C MET A 380 -0.68 -5.54 -0.26
N LEU A 381 -0.49 -5.90 -1.52
CA LEU A 381 0.04 -5.04 -2.55
C LEU A 381 -0.81 -3.75 -2.56
N THR A 382 -0.15 -2.62 -2.39
CA THR A 382 -0.81 -1.32 -2.27
C THR A 382 -0.33 -0.46 -3.43
N PRO A 383 -1.22 0.02 -4.32
CA PRO A 383 -0.86 1.00 -5.33
C PRO A 383 -0.49 2.31 -4.62
N LEU A 384 0.80 2.55 -4.40
CA LEU A 384 1.25 3.81 -3.78
C LEU A 384 1.41 4.88 -4.86
N PRO A 385 0.91 6.12 -4.65
CA PRO A 385 1.10 7.22 -5.59
C PRO A 385 2.55 7.37 -6.04
N GLY A 386 2.74 7.74 -7.30
CA GLY A 386 4.05 7.83 -7.95
C GLY A 386 4.59 6.51 -8.54
N THR A 387 4.18 5.36 -8.01
CA THR A 387 4.69 4.05 -8.48
C THR A 387 4.14 3.65 -9.86
N PRO A 388 4.87 2.85 -10.66
CA PRO A 388 4.34 2.26 -11.89
C PRO A 388 3.05 1.47 -11.65
N PHE A 389 3.02 0.70 -10.56
CA PHE A 389 1.85 -0.10 -10.18
C PHE A 389 0.60 0.77 -9.91
N PHE A 390 0.74 1.92 -9.25
CA PHE A 390 -0.39 2.86 -9.07
C PHE A 390 -0.93 3.37 -10.40
N LYS A 391 -0.05 3.82 -11.30
CA LYS A 391 -0.43 4.30 -12.64
C LYS A 391 -1.16 3.22 -13.45
N GLU A 392 -0.68 1.98 -13.36
CA GLU A 392 -1.32 0.85 -14.02
C GLU A 392 -2.72 0.56 -13.46
N MET A 393 -2.86 0.46 -12.13
CA MET A 393 -4.15 0.22 -11.50
C MET A 393 -5.15 1.35 -11.73
N GLU A 394 -4.69 2.60 -11.79
CA GLU A 394 -5.51 3.75 -12.12
C GLU A 394 -5.99 3.72 -13.58
N ALA A 395 -5.09 3.47 -14.53
CA ALA A 395 -5.43 3.37 -15.94
C ALA A 395 -6.42 2.23 -16.24
N GLN A 396 -6.37 1.15 -15.45
CA GLN A 396 -7.29 0.01 -15.53
C GLN A 396 -8.59 0.22 -14.72
N ASN A 397 -8.76 1.36 -14.03
CA ASN A 397 -9.88 1.65 -13.12
C ASN A 397 -10.07 0.58 -12.02
N ARG A 398 -8.94 0.07 -11.47
CA ARG A 398 -8.91 -0.99 -10.46
C ARG A 398 -8.65 -0.49 -9.05
N ILE A 399 -8.46 0.82 -8.85
CA ILE A 399 -8.39 1.41 -7.51
C ILE A 399 -9.81 1.50 -6.95
N ILE A 400 -10.11 0.75 -5.89
CA ILE A 400 -11.46 0.67 -5.30
C ILE A 400 -11.64 1.55 -4.06
N CYS A 401 -10.54 2.07 -3.50
CA CYS A 401 -10.55 2.91 -2.31
C CYS A 401 -9.59 4.09 -2.52
N ARG A 402 -10.08 5.31 -2.34
CA ARG A 402 -9.27 6.55 -2.37
C ARG A 402 -9.08 7.17 -0.97
N ASP A 403 -9.60 6.52 0.07
CA ASP A 403 -9.27 6.86 1.46
C ASP A 403 -7.84 6.43 1.76
N TRP A 404 -6.94 7.40 1.84
CA TRP A 404 -5.52 7.17 2.09
C TRP A 404 -5.23 6.48 3.43
N SER A 405 -6.13 6.57 4.42
CA SER A 405 -5.96 5.89 5.71
C SER A 405 -5.91 4.36 5.58
N GLN A 406 -6.37 3.82 4.46
CA GLN A 406 -6.33 2.40 4.12
C GLN A 406 -5.06 1.99 3.34
N TYR A 407 -4.20 2.93 2.94
CA TYR A 407 -2.97 2.66 2.18
C TYR A 407 -1.81 2.27 3.12
N ASP A 408 -2.07 1.32 4.01
CA ASP A 408 -1.19 0.87 5.10
C ASP A 408 -0.62 -0.55 4.87
N GLY A 409 -0.93 -1.17 3.72
CA GLY A 409 -0.58 -2.56 3.42
C GLY A 409 -1.41 -3.59 4.19
N HIS A 410 -2.31 -3.17 5.08
CA HIS A 410 -3.21 -4.03 5.84
C HIS A 410 -4.65 -3.99 5.32
N HIS A 411 -4.94 -3.15 4.32
CA HIS A 411 -6.22 -3.10 3.63
C HIS A 411 -6.10 -3.32 2.12
N THR A 412 -7.03 -4.08 1.55
CA THR A 412 -7.16 -4.18 0.09
C THR A 412 -7.76 -2.90 -0.46
N VAL A 413 -6.99 -2.12 -1.23
CA VAL A 413 -7.46 -0.85 -1.83
C VAL A 413 -7.58 -0.88 -3.35
N PHE A 414 -7.34 -2.05 -3.96
CA PHE A 414 -7.46 -2.27 -5.40
C PHE A 414 -8.16 -3.60 -5.70
N GLN A 415 -8.59 -3.79 -6.94
CA GLN A 415 -9.20 -5.01 -7.44
C GLN A 415 -8.15 -5.94 -8.06
N PRO A 416 -7.81 -7.09 -7.46
CA PRO A 416 -6.87 -8.07 -8.02
C PRO A 416 -7.56 -9.02 -9.04
N ARG A 417 -6.78 -9.69 -9.91
CA ARG A 417 -7.32 -10.53 -10.99
C ARG A 417 -7.88 -11.88 -10.55
N GLN A 418 -7.29 -12.56 -9.57
CA GLN A 418 -7.62 -13.96 -9.24
C GLN A 418 -8.23 -14.18 -7.84
N PHE A 419 -8.67 -13.10 -7.19
CA PHE A 419 -9.51 -13.13 -6.00
C PHE A 419 -10.34 -11.85 -5.95
N THR A 420 -11.46 -11.87 -5.24
CA THR A 420 -12.17 -10.63 -4.93
C THR A 420 -11.38 -9.79 -3.91
N PRO A 421 -11.59 -8.47 -3.86
CA PRO A 421 -10.98 -7.62 -2.82
C PRO A 421 -11.21 -8.15 -1.40
N PHE A 422 -12.44 -8.63 -1.16
CA PHE A 422 -12.83 -9.29 0.09
C PHE A 422 -12.03 -10.58 0.36
N GLU A 423 -11.82 -11.42 -0.66
CA GLU A 423 -11.00 -12.63 -0.51
C GLU A 423 -9.54 -12.32 -0.16
N LEU A 424 -8.93 -11.32 -0.80
CA LEU A 424 -7.56 -10.91 -0.46
C LEU A 424 -7.46 -10.49 1.01
N GLN A 425 -8.37 -9.61 1.44
CA GLN A 425 -8.43 -9.10 2.80
C GLN A 425 -8.61 -10.25 3.80
N MET A 426 -9.58 -11.14 3.52
CA MET A 426 -9.93 -12.26 4.38
C MET A 426 -8.81 -13.29 4.48
N GLU A 427 -8.22 -13.74 3.36
CA GLU A 427 -7.18 -14.75 3.36
C GLU A 427 -5.86 -14.21 3.94
N THR A 428 -5.52 -12.93 3.71
CA THR A 428 -4.36 -12.28 4.36
C THR A 428 -4.56 -12.16 5.88
N THR A 429 -5.75 -11.78 6.33
CA THR A 429 -6.07 -11.73 7.78
C THR A 429 -6.00 -13.13 8.41
N ARG A 430 -6.49 -14.15 7.70
CA ARG A 430 -6.37 -15.56 8.13
C ARG A 430 -4.91 -16.02 8.17
N ALA A 431 -4.09 -15.62 7.20
CA ALA A 431 -2.66 -15.91 7.14
C ALA A 431 -1.94 -15.37 8.37
N MET A 432 -2.13 -14.09 8.69
CA MET A 432 -1.60 -13.46 9.90
C MET A 432 -2.02 -14.21 11.17
N ARG A 433 -3.31 -14.54 11.32
CA ARG A 433 -3.82 -15.29 12.49
C ARG A 433 -3.23 -16.68 12.64
N LYS A 434 -2.99 -17.38 11.53
CA LYS A 434 -2.42 -18.73 11.53
C LYS A 434 -0.93 -18.69 11.86
N PHE A 435 -0.19 -17.67 11.44
CA PHE A 435 1.21 -17.51 11.81
C PHE A 435 1.37 -17.09 13.28
N TYR A 436 0.61 -16.09 13.72
CA TYR A 436 0.58 -15.57 15.09
C TYR A 436 -0.41 -16.32 16.01
N SER A 437 -0.40 -17.66 15.95
CA SER A 437 -1.28 -18.52 16.77
C SER A 437 -0.73 -18.73 18.18
N TRP A 438 -1.59 -19.15 19.12
CA TRP A 438 -1.16 -19.55 20.48
C TRP A 438 -0.16 -20.70 20.48
N THR A 439 -0.28 -21.62 19.52
CA THR A 439 0.71 -22.68 19.32
C THR A 439 2.09 -22.12 18.96
N SER A 440 2.16 -21.07 18.15
CA SER A 440 3.42 -20.37 17.86
C SER A 440 3.97 -19.61 19.07
N VAL A 441 3.09 -19.06 19.94
CA VAL A 441 3.50 -18.42 21.20
C VAL A 441 4.14 -19.43 22.14
N ILE A 442 3.47 -20.56 22.38
CA ILE A 442 3.97 -21.64 23.25
C ILE A 442 5.29 -22.19 22.71
N LYS A 443 5.41 -22.38 21.39
CA LYS A 443 6.67 -22.81 20.75
C LYS A 443 7.83 -21.87 21.10
N ARG A 444 7.63 -20.54 21.00
CA ARG A 444 8.67 -19.55 21.34
C ARG A 444 8.97 -19.51 22.85
N LEU A 445 7.97 -19.70 23.71
CA LEU A 445 8.17 -19.80 25.17
C LEU A 445 9.01 -21.03 25.55
N ILE A 446 8.72 -22.19 24.96
CA ILE A 446 9.51 -23.43 25.17
C ILE A 446 10.96 -23.21 24.74
N ALA A 447 11.17 -22.51 23.61
CA ALA A 447 12.49 -22.13 23.13
C ALA A 447 13.15 -20.99 23.94
N ARG A 448 12.53 -20.51 25.03
CA ARG A 448 12.98 -19.39 25.87
C ARG A 448 13.17 -18.06 25.13
N ASP A 449 12.53 -17.90 23.97
CA ASP A 449 12.54 -16.68 23.17
C ASP A 449 11.42 -15.73 23.61
N LEU A 450 11.65 -15.04 24.74
CA LEU A 450 10.63 -14.20 25.39
C LEU A 450 10.21 -13.01 24.53
N PHE A 451 11.13 -12.44 23.73
CA PHE A 451 10.83 -11.30 22.86
C PHE A 451 9.82 -11.70 21.78
N PHE A 452 10.11 -12.76 21.02
CA PHE A 452 9.20 -13.21 19.97
C PHE A 452 7.94 -13.87 20.53
N ALA A 453 7.99 -14.48 21.71
CA ALA A 453 6.77 -14.92 22.40
C ALA A 453 5.83 -13.75 22.73
N LYS A 454 6.36 -12.65 23.29
CA LYS A 454 5.58 -11.43 23.59
C LYS A 454 5.02 -10.80 22.31
N MET A 455 5.85 -10.63 21.28
CA MET A 455 5.42 -10.14 19.96
C MET A 455 4.30 -10.98 19.38
N LYS A 456 4.43 -12.32 19.39
CA LYS A 456 3.40 -13.20 18.84
C LYS A 456 2.11 -13.18 19.67
N ALA A 457 2.20 -13.08 21.00
CA ALA A 457 1.03 -12.94 21.88
C ALA A 457 0.30 -11.61 21.64
N TYR A 458 1.05 -10.51 21.52
CA TYR A 458 0.51 -9.19 21.17
C TYR A 458 -0.19 -9.22 19.82
N GLY A 459 0.44 -9.79 18.80
CA GLY A 459 -0.16 -9.95 17.48
C GLY A 459 -1.43 -10.79 17.52
N ARG A 460 -1.44 -11.90 18.28
CA ARG A 460 -2.63 -12.73 18.47
C ARG A 460 -3.79 -11.96 19.09
N PHE A 461 -3.50 -11.13 20.08
CA PHE A 461 -4.47 -10.27 20.78
C PHE A 461 -5.03 -9.19 19.85
N LEU A 462 -4.18 -8.45 19.13
CA LEU A 462 -4.63 -7.43 18.18
C LEU A 462 -5.48 -8.02 17.05
N LEU A 463 -5.05 -9.14 16.47
CA LEU A 463 -5.83 -9.82 15.43
C LEU A 463 -7.18 -10.32 15.97
N TRP A 464 -7.26 -10.73 17.23
CA TRP A 464 -8.53 -11.07 17.88
C TRP A 464 -9.42 -9.84 18.08
N LYS A 465 -8.87 -8.74 18.62
CA LYS A 465 -9.54 -7.44 18.78
C LYS A 465 -10.08 -6.92 17.44
N SER A 466 -9.27 -6.96 16.38
CA SER A 466 -9.67 -6.60 15.02
C SER A 466 -10.79 -7.51 14.49
N THR A 467 -10.71 -8.82 14.73
CA THR A 467 -11.78 -9.76 14.33
C THR A 467 -13.10 -9.46 15.05
N LEU A 468 -13.06 -9.12 16.34
CA LEU A 468 -14.26 -8.72 17.10
C LEU A 468 -14.85 -7.41 16.59
N LYS A 469 -13.98 -6.46 16.26
CA LYS A 469 -14.39 -5.14 15.77
C LYS A 469 -14.92 -5.16 14.34
N ARG A 470 -14.66 -6.23 13.54
CA ARG A 470 -14.93 -6.34 12.09
C ARG A 470 -14.98 -4.94 11.45
N SER A 471 -13.81 -4.36 11.13
CA SER A 471 -13.74 -2.97 10.66
C SER A 471 -14.83 -2.66 9.64
N ASN A 472 -15.39 -1.45 9.70
CA ASN A 472 -16.42 -1.00 8.75
C ASN A 472 -15.99 -1.27 7.30
N TYR A 473 -14.70 -1.11 7.00
CA TYR A 473 -14.13 -1.43 5.69
C TYR A 473 -14.21 -2.91 5.31
N PHE A 474 -13.91 -3.85 6.22
CA PHE A 474 -14.04 -5.28 5.95
C PHE A 474 -15.50 -5.66 5.64
N GLN A 475 -16.46 -5.07 6.36
CA GLN A 475 -17.88 -5.28 6.13
C GLN A 475 -18.31 -4.67 4.80
N GLN A 476 -17.83 -3.47 4.46
CA GLN A 476 -18.07 -2.82 3.18
C GLN A 476 -17.59 -3.68 2.00
N LEU A 477 -16.38 -4.24 2.06
CA LEU A 477 -15.90 -5.18 1.01
C LEU A 477 -16.79 -6.42 0.90
N GLN A 478 -17.29 -6.93 2.02
CA GLN A 478 -18.22 -8.05 2.03
C GLN A 478 -19.56 -7.65 1.41
N GLU A 479 -20.14 -6.54 1.80
CA GLU A 479 -21.42 -6.05 1.29
C GLU A 479 -21.35 -5.75 -0.20
N GLN A 480 -20.27 -5.11 -0.66
CA GLN A 480 -20.01 -4.90 -2.09
C GLN A 480 -20.06 -6.21 -2.87
N LEU A 481 -19.42 -7.26 -2.36
CA LEU A 481 -19.41 -8.57 -3.02
C LEU A 481 -20.77 -9.31 -2.97
N TYR A 482 -21.51 -9.19 -1.87
CA TYR A 482 -22.73 -9.99 -1.65
C TYR A 482 -24.05 -9.28 -2.02
N SER A 483 -24.07 -7.95 -2.11
CA SER A 483 -25.29 -7.14 -2.30
C SER A 483 -26.10 -7.56 -3.53
N ARG A 484 -25.43 -7.75 -4.68
CA ARG A 484 -26.08 -8.12 -5.94
C ARG A 484 -26.74 -9.49 -5.89
N GLY A 485 -26.07 -10.47 -5.27
CA GLY A 485 -26.64 -11.81 -5.07
C GLY A 485 -27.83 -11.82 -4.12
N GLN A 486 -27.88 -10.92 -3.14
CA GLN A 486 -29.02 -10.78 -2.24
C GLN A 486 -30.25 -10.22 -2.96
N GLN A 487 -30.08 -9.23 -3.86
CA GLN A 487 -31.16 -8.64 -4.63
C GLN A 487 -31.83 -9.65 -5.57
N LEU A 488 -31.04 -10.43 -6.31
CA LEU A 488 -31.55 -11.40 -7.28
C LEU A 488 -32.16 -12.66 -6.65
N ARG A 489 -31.97 -12.83 -5.33
CA ARG A 489 -32.41 -14.02 -4.60
C ARG A 489 -33.91 -14.27 -4.70
N GLN A 490 -34.72 -13.21 -4.83
CA GLN A 490 -36.17 -13.33 -4.91
C GLN A 490 -36.66 -14.10 -6.15
N TRP A 491 -35.85 -14.14 -7.21
CA TRP A 491 -36.18 -14.79 -8.48
C TRP A 491 -35.65 -16.23 -8.57
N LEU A 492 -34.79 -16.63 -7.64
CA LEU A 492 -34.19 -17.96 -7.65
C LEU A 492 -35.10 -19.00 -6.99
N PRO A 493 -35.15 -20.23 -7.53
CA PRO A 493 -36.02 -21.28 -6.98
C PRO A 493 -35.62 -21.63 -5.54
N GLN A 494 -36.63 -21.79 -4.67
CA GLN A 494 -36.39 -22.03 -3.23
C GLN A 494 -35.89 -23.45 -2.92
N LYS A 495 -36.21 -24.48 -3.74
CA LYS A 495 -35.68 -25.87 -3.71
C LYS A 495 -36.22 -26.72 -4.87
N GLY A 496 -35.48 -27.75 -5.30
CA GLY A 496 -35.97 -28.84 -6.15
C GLY A 496 -35.79 -28.69 -7.67
N ARG A 497 -35.62 -27.46 -8.18
CA ARG A 497 -35.33 -27.18 -9.60
C ARG A 497 -34.00 -26.43 -9.75
N LEU A 498 -33.26 -26.71 -10.83
CA LEU A 498 -32.09 -25.91 -11.18
C LEU A 498 -32.53 -24.50 -11.61
N PRO A 499 -31.80 -23.44 -11.21
CA PRO A 499 -31.99 -22.13 -11.79
C PRO A 499 -31.73 -22.19 -13.30
N ARG A 500 -32.63 -21.62 -14.10
CA ARG A 500 -32.48 -21.48 -15.55
C ARG A 500 -31.97 -20.08 -15.86
N VAL A 501 -30.86 -19.97 -16.58
CA VAL A 501 -30.29 -18.68 -17.01
C VAL A 501 -30.38 -18.56 -18.51
N GLY A 502 -31.16 -17.57 -18.97
CA GLY A 502 -31.23 -17.20 -20.36
C GLY A 502 -30.02 -16.36 -20.75
N ILE A 503 -29.32 -16.75 -21.81
CA ILE A 503 -28.26 -15.92 -22.41
C ILE A 503 -28.63 -15.73 -23.88
N PRO A 504 -28.96 -14.50 -24.33
CA PRO A 504 -29.26 -14.25 -25.73
C PRO A 504 -28.08 -14.67 -26.62
N GLY A 505 -28.32 -15.42 -27.69
CA GLY A 505 -27.26 -15.92 -28.57
C GLY A 505 -26.51 -14.79 -29.28
N ASP A 506 -27.22 -13.71 -29.61
CA ASP A 506 -26.63 -12.56 -30.31
C ASP A 506 -25.88 -11.59 -29.38
N VAL A 507 -26.03 -11.68 -28.06
CA VAL A 507 -25.30 -10.82 -27.11
C VAL A 507 -23.78 -10.99 -27.24
N TRP A 508 -23.33 -12.20 -27.55
CA TRP A 508 -21.93 -12.54 -27.75
C TRP A 508 -21.35 -11.85 -28.99
N ARG A 509 -22.16 -11.67 -30.04
CA ARG A 509 -21.76 -10.98 -31.28
C ARG A 509 -21.64 -9.47 -31.06
N LEU A 510 -22.46 -8.89 -30.18
CA LEU A 510 -22.40 -7.47 -29.84
C LEU A 510 -21.13 -7.07 -29.08
N SER A 511 -20.46 -8.02 -28.42
CA SER A 511 -19.38 -7.74 -27.47
C SER A 511 -18.05 -8.41 -27.84
N SER A 512 -17.90 -8.88 -29.08
CA SER A 512 -16.63 -9.41 -29.62
C SER A 512 -15.97 -10.46 -28.72
N TRP A 513 -16.77 -11.36 -28.13
CA TRP A 513 -16.25 -12.39 -27.25
C TRP A 513 -15.33 -13.36 -27.97
N GLU A 514 -14.20 -13.68 -27.35
CA GLU A 514 -13.39 -14.82 -27.75
C GLU A 514 -14.12 -16.13 -27.46
N LYS A 515 -13.89 -17.15 -28.30
CA LYS A 515 -14.51 -18.48 -28.14
C LYS A 515 -14.20 -19.10 -26.77
N GLY A 516 -12.98 -18.91 -26.26
CA GLY A 516 -12.52 -19.46 -24.98
C GLY A 516 -13.33 -18.97 -23.77
N PRO A 517 -13.39 -17.66 -23.48
CA PRO A 517 -14.17 -17.09 -22.38
C PRO A 517 -15.68 -17.40 -22.44
N ARG A 518 -16.28 -17.45 -23.63
CA ARG A 518 -17.69 -17.85 -23.81
C ARG A 518 -17.90 -19.31 -23.38
N ASP A 519 -17.11 -20.22 -23.93
CA ASP A 519 -17.22 -21.66 -23.62
C ASP A 519 -16.91 -21.93 -22.14
N PHE A 520 -15.97 -21.19 -21.56
CA PHE A 520 -15.70 -21.21 -20.12
C PHE A 520 -16.96 -20.82 -19.33
N LEU A 521 -17.61 -19.70 -19.65
CA LEU A 521 -18.73 -19.19 -18.86
C LEU A 521 -19.90 -20.17 -18.84
N ILE A 522 -20.22 -20.78 -19.98
CA ILE A 522 -21.27 -21.79 -20.09
C ILE A 522 -20.96 -22.99 -19.20
N LYS A 523 -19.76 -23.58 -19.35
CA LYS A 523 -19.32 -24.73 -18.52
C LYS A 523 -19.29 -24.38 -17.03
N PHE A 524 -18.89 -23.16 -16.70
CA PHE A 524 -18.85 -22.67 -15.32
C PHE A 524 -20.26 -22.62 -14.71
N LEU A 525 -21.25 -22.07 -15.42
CA LEU A 525 -22.65 -22.03 -14.98
C LEU A 525 -23.24 -23.43 -14.82
N GLU A 526 -23.02 -24.32 -15.78
CA GLU A 526 -23.47 -25.72 -15.70
C GLU A 526 -22.90 -26.42 -14.46
N ARG A 527 -21.61 -26.24 -14.16
CA ARG A 527 -20.96 -26.79 -12.96
C ARG A 527 -21.45 -26.18 -11.65
N LEU A 528 -21.91 -24.93 -11.68
CA LEU A 528 -22.62 -24.34 -10.55
C LEU A 528 -23.97 -25.04 -10.31
N GLY A 529 -24.48 -25.81 -11.28
CA GLY A 529 -25.81 -26.41 -11.24
C GLY A 529 -26.85 -25.38 -11.65
N VAL A 530 -26.62 -24.75 -12.80
CA VAL A 530 -27.50 -23.81 -13.48
C VAL A 530 -27.72 -24.37 -14.89
N GLU A 531 -28.97 -24.38 -15.33
CA GLU A 531 -29.32 -24.74 -16.71
C GLU A 531 -29.20 -23.49 -17.59
N VAL A 532 -28.38 -23.55 -18.64
CA VAL A 532 -28.19 -22.43 -19.56
C VAL A 532 -29.17 -22.59 -20.73
N VAL A 533 -30.09 -21.64 -20.87
CA VAL A 533 -31.05 -21.57 -21.97
C VAL A 533 -30.51 -20.59 -23.00
N GLN A 534 -30.30 -21.05 -24.23
CA GLN A 534 -29.84 -20.22 -25.34
C GLN A 534 -30.88 -20.24 -26.46
N GLU A 535 -31.23 -19.06 -26.97
CA GLU A 535 -31.89 -18.94 -28.26
C GLU A 535 -30.87 -18.56 -29.32
N THR A 536 -30.95 -19.20 -30.48
CA THR A 536 -30.16 -18.83 -31.66
C THR A 536 -31.10 -18.32 -32.73
N SER A 537 -31.04 -17.02 -33.02
CA SER A 537 -31.72 -16.47 -34.19
C SER A 537 -31.15 -17.09 -35.48
N GLN A 538 -32.04 -17.60 -36.36
CA GLN A 538 -31.68 -18.07 -37.71
C GLN A 538 -31.64 -16.91 -38.74
N GLU A 539 -31.84 -15.66 -38.31
CA GLU A 539 -31.94 -14.51 -39.22
C GLU A 539 -30.56 -14.09 -39.75
N LYS A 540 -30.43 -14.02 -41.09
CA LYS A 540 -29.23 -13.53 -41.77
C LYS A 540 -29.09 -12.02 -41.53
N ALA A 541 -27.92 -11.61 -41.06
CA ALA A 541 -27.57 -10.26 -40.65
C ALA A 541 -27.78 -9.18 -41.75
N GLY A 542 -28.57 -8.15 -41.44
CA GLY A 542 -28.38 -6.80 -41.97
C GLY A 542 -27.26 -6.08 -41.21
N SER A 543 -26.34 -5.42 -41.91
CA SER A 543 -25.06 -4.90 -41.38
C SER A 543 -25.14 -3.63 -40.51
N GLY A 544 -26.24 -3.40 -39.79
CA GLY A 544 -26.45 -2.19 -38.98
C GLY A 544 -26.50 -2.44 -37.47
N SER A 545 -25.81 -1.61 -36.67
CA SER A 545 -25.76 -1.72 -35.20
C SER A 545 -27.11 -1.54 -34.49
N ARG A 546 -28.08 -0.87 -35.12
CA ARG A 546 -29.47 -0.78 -34.62
C ARG A 546 -30.25 -2.08 -34.82
N HIS A 547 -30.01 -2.77 -35.93
CA HIS A 547 -30.69 -4.02 -36.26
C HIS A 547 -30.24 -5.13 -35.29
N SER A 548 -28.95 -5.19 -34.93
CA SER A 548 -28.44 -6.15 -33.95
C SER A 548 -28.99 -5.96 -32.53
N MET A 549 -29.32 -4.73 -32.13
CA MET A 549 -29.95 -4.45 -30.83
C MET A 549 -31.40 -4.89 -30.77
N GLN A 550 -32.17 -4.68 -31.85
CA GLN A 550 -33.56 -5.15 -31.95
C GLN A 550 -33.66 -6.68 -31.89
N VAL A 551 -32.71 -7.38 -32.50
CA VAL A 551 -32.64 -8.84 -32.43
C VAL A 551 -32.40 -9.32 -30.98
N VAL A 552 -31.47 -8.68 -30.26
CA VAL A 552 -31.23 -9.00 -28.84
C VAL A 552 -32.45 -8.65 -27.97
N GLN A 553 -33.18 -7.56 -28.24
CA GLN A 553 -34.44 -7.26 -27.55
C GLN A 553 -35.48 -8.37 -27.72
N ALA A 554 -35.65 -8.86 -28.95
CA ALA A 554 -36.58 -9.94 -29.25
C ALA A 554 -36.18 -11.26 -28.58
N GLU A 555 -34.88 -11.59 -28.55
CA GLU A 555 -34.37 -12.76 -27.82
C GLU A 555 -34.60 -12.64 -26.31
N ILE A 556 -34.35 -11.45 -25.72
CA ILE A 556 -34.61 -11.20 -24.29
C ILE A 556 -36.09 -11.43 -23.97
N ALA A 557 -37.01 -10.92 -24.80
CA ALA A 557 -38.44 -11.11 -24.60
C ALA A 557 -38.85 -12.59 -24.61
N ARG A 558 -38.29 -13.40 -25.52
CA ARG A 558 -38.55 -14.86 -25.57
C ARG A 558 -37.94 -15.61 -24.38
N LEU A 559 -36.75 -15.22 -23.93
CA LEU A 559 -36.08 -15.83 -22.78
C LEU A 559 -36.79 -15.57 -21.44
N GLN A 560 -37.63 -14.54 -21.32
CA GLN A 560 -38.35 -14.23 -20.07
C GLN A 560 -39.25 -15.36 -19.59
N GLU A 561 -39.85 -16.12 -20.52
CA GLU A 561 -40.76 -17.23 -20.20
C GLU A 561 -40.02 -18.53 -19.86
N GLN A 562 -38.80 -18.68 -20.37
CA GLN A 562 -38.03 -19.93 -20.32
C GLN A 562 -36.92 -19.92 -19.26
N SER A 563 -36.50 -18.76 -18.79
CA SER A 563 -35.44 -18.59 -17.79
C SER A 563 -35.95 -18.03 -16.48
N ASP A 564 -35.20 -18.22 -15.39
CA ASP A 564 -35.44 -17.58 -14.09
C ASP A 564 -34.78 -16.19 -14.06
N LEU A 565 -33.59 -16.08 -14.63
CA LEU A 565 -32.80 -14.87 -14.80
C LEU A 565 -32.25 -14.78 -16.22
N ILE A 566 -32.09 -13.57 -16.74
CA ILE A 566 -31.45 -13.32 -18.04
C ILE A 566 -30.09 -12.69 -17.77
N LEU A 567 -29.00 -13.35 -18.20
CA LEU A 567 -27.64 -12.84 -18.09
C LEU A 567 -27.25 -12.16 -19.40
N LEU A 568 -26.85 -10.89 -19.31
CA LEU A 568 -26.25 -10.14 -20.41
C LEU A 568 -24.74 -9.99 -20.14
N PRO A 569 -23.91 -10.92 -20.64
CA PRO A 569 -22.47 -10.84 -20.48
C PRO A 569 -21.90 -9.85 -21.52
N VAL A 570 -21.16 -8.85 -21.03
CA VAL A 570 -20.55 -7.80 -21.86
C VAL A 570 -19.03 -7.85 -21.68
N TRP A 571 -18.27 -8.08 -22.75
CA TRP A 571 -16.81 -8.03 -22.70
C TRP A 571 -16.30 -6.58 -22.87
N GLN A 572 -15.30 -6.16 -22.08
CA GLN A 572 -14.75 -4.79 -22.12
C GLN A 572 -14.21 -4.41 -23.50
N GLY A 573 -14.61 -3.21 -23.97
CA GLY A 573 -14.27 -2.65 -25.28
C GLY A 573 -15.33 -1.73 -25.91
N LEU A 574 -16.53 -1.61 -25.33
CA LEU A 574 -17.63 -0.82 -25.89
C LEU A 574 -18.36 0.01 -24.81
N GLY A 575 -17.91 1.25 -24.59
CA GLY A 575 -18.72 2.25 -23.86
C GLY A 575 -20.11 2.46 -24.46
N GLU A 576 -20.27 2.14 -25.76
CA GLU A 576 -21.56 2.13 -26.44
C GLU A 576 -22.50 0.99 -26.00
N ALA A 577 -22.01 -0.20 -25.62
CA ALA A 577 -22.88 -1.33 -25.28
C ALA A 577 -23.53 -1.15 -23.90
N ALA A 578 -22.80 -0.62 -22.92
CA ALA A 578 -23.35 -0.30 -21.60
C ALA A 578 -24.37 0.84 -21.64
N GLN A 579 -24.14 1.87 -22.46
CA GLN A 579 -25.12 2.94 -22.70
C GLN A 579 -26.34 2.40 -23.48
N LYS A 580 -26.14 1.55 -24.49
CA LYS A 580 -27.23 0.87 -25.22
C LYS A 580 -28.04 -0.10 -24.33
N ILE A 581 -27.42 -0.73 -23.32
CA ILE A 581 -28.12 -1.52 -22.29
C ILE A 581 -28.92 -0.62 -21.33
N LYS A 582 -28.43 0.60 -21.04
CA LYS A 582 -29.24 1.60 -20.34
C LYS A 582 -30.39 2.13 -21.21
N ASP A 583 -30.19 2.27 -22.50
CA ASP A 583 -31.23 2.71 -23.44
C ASP A 583 -32.30 1.62 -23.66
N LEU A 584 -31.89 0.33 -23.64
CA LEU A 584 -32.76 -0.85 -23.56
C LEU A 584 -33.77 -0.77 -22.40
N HIS A 585 -33.50 0.00 -21.34
CA HIS A 585 -34.40 0.15 -20.19
C HIS A 585 -35.74 0.83 -20.54
N GLN A 586 -35.82 1.56 -21.66
CA GLN A 586 -37.06 2.29 -22.01
C GLN A 586 -38.18 1.37 -22.54
N ASP A 587 -37.83 0.18 -23.02
CA ASP A 587 -38.77 -0.72 -23.72
C ASP A 587 -39.19 -1.96 -22.91
N PHE A 588 -38.60 -2.21 -21.75
CA PHE A 588 -38.87 -3.42 -20.93
C PHE A 588 -39.78 -3.16 -19.73
N THR A 589 -40.54 -4.20 -19.34
CA THR A 589 -41.34 -4.17 -18.11
C THR A 589 -40.45 -4.10 -16.87
N GLN A 590 -40.94 -3.50 -15.78
CA GLN A 590 -40.22 -3.47 -14.49
C GLN A 590 -39.87 -4.88 -13.99
N GLU A 591 -40.75 -5.86 -14.26
CA GLU A 591 -40.51 -7.26 -13.91
C GLU A 591 -39.33 -7.87 -14.67
N THR A 592 -39.26 -7.63 -15.98
CA THR A 592 -38.12 -8.05 -16.81
C THR A 592 -36.82 -7.44 -16.30
N MET A 593 -36.85 -6.13 -16.04
CA MET A 593 -35.69 -5.39 -15.55
C MET A 593 -35.17 -5.92 -14.22
N ALA A 594 -36.06 -6.38 -13.35
CA ALA A 594 -35.68 -6.97 -12.08
C ALA A 594 -35.04 -8.37 -12.21
N ARG A 595 -35.21 -9.04 -13.35
CA ARG A 595 -34.68 -10.38 -13.66
C ARG A 595 -33.46 -10.36 -14.60
N LEU A 596 -33.10 -9.17 -15.08
CA LEU A 596 -31.99 -8.93 -15.99
C LEU A 596 -30.69 -8.65 -15.23
N LEU A 597 -29.66 -9.46 -15.47
CA LEU A 597 -28.33 -9.35 -14.88
C LEU A 597 -27.32 -8.98 -15.97
N ALA A 598 -27.04 -7.69 -16.12
CA ALA A 598 -25.94 -7.23 -16.98
C ALA A 598 -24.61 -7.27 -16.23
N MET A 599 -23.64 -8.02 -16.74
CA MET A 599 -22.33 -8.16 -16.10
C MET A 599 -21.21 -7.90 -17.09
N GLU A 600 -20.28 -7.07 -16.65
CA GLU A 600 -19.07 -6.76 -17.39
C GLU A 600 -18.01 -7.81 -17.09
N PHE A 601 -17.37 -8.27 -18.15
CA PHE A 601 -16.26 -9.20 -18.11
C PHE A 601 -15.08 -8.55 -18.80
N SER A 602 -13.92 -8.67 -18.18
CA SER A 602 -12.65 -8.30 -18.77
C SER A 602 -11.60 -9.26 -18.26
N ARG A 603 -10.44 -9.26 -18.90
CA ARG A 603 -9.28 -10.00 -18.41
C ARG A 603 -8.97 -9.68 -16.93
N GLU A 604 -9.18 -8.44 -16.53
CA GLU A 604 -8.89 -7.90 -15.20
C GLU A 604 -9.94 -8.28 -14.15
N SER A 605 -11.19 -8.55 -14.58
CA SER A 605 -12.34 -8.72 -13.68
C SER A 605 -13.02 -10.09 -13.79
N PHE A 606 -12.58 -10.96 -14.71
CA PHE A 606 -13.27 -12.19 -15.06
C PHE A 606 -13.55 -13.10 -13.85
N TYR A 607 -12.56 -13.32 -12.99
CA TYR A 607 -12.73 -14.09 -11.76
C TYR A 607 -13.78 -13.46 -10.82
N ASN A 608 -13.75 -12.13 -10.66
CA ASN A 608 -14.67 -11.42 -9.78
C ASN A 608 -16.10 -11.51 -10.30
N ALA A 609 -16.31 -11.33 -11.60
CA ALA A 609 -17.60 -11.54 -12.24
C ALA A 609 -18.10 -12.98 -12.06
N CYS A 610 -17.24 -13.99 -12.19
CA CYS A 610 -17.59 -15.39 -11.91
C CYS A 610 -17.93 -15.62 -10.43
N MET A 611 -17.23 -14.97 -9.52
CA MET A 611 -17.52 -15.03 -8.08
C MET A 611 -18.89 -14.43 -7.77
N GLU A 612 -19.17 -13.23 -8.28
CA GLU A 612 -20.47 -12.57 -8.15
C GLU A 612 -21.60 -13.44 -8.72
N LEU A 613 -21.43 -14.01 -9.92
CA LEU A 613 -22.39 -14.94 -10.51
C LEU A 613 -22.66 -16.14 -9.61
N GLY A 614 -21.61 -16.82 -9.13
CA GLY A 614 -21.77 -17.96 -8.25
C GLY A 614 -22.49 -17.61 -6.95
N LEU A 615 -22.21 -16.43 -6.40
CA LEU A 615 -22.86 -15.91 -5.20
C LEU A 615 -24.34 -15.59 -5.46
N CYS A 616 -24.68 -15.07 -6.64
CA CYS A 616 -26.07 -14.90 -7.07
C CYS A 616 -26.81 -16.24 -6.97
N PHE A 617 -26.24 -17.35 -7.44
CA PHE A 617 -26.84 -18.68 -7.34
C PHE A 617 -26.73 -19.35 -5.97
N ASN A 618 -26.54 -18.58 -4.89
CA ASN A 618 -26.45 -19.07 -3.51
C ASN A 618 -25.38 -20.16 -3.31
N LYS A 619 -24.30 -20.12 -4.10
CA LYS A 619 -23.17 -21.02 -3.93
C LYS A 619 -22.20 -20.41 -2.92
N ARG A 620 -21.60 -21.25 -2.09
CA ARG A 620 -20.55 -20.80 -1.15
C ARG A 620 -19.30 -20.43 -1.94
N MET A 621 -18.63 -19.33 -1.59
CA MET A 621 -17.38 -18.87 -2.23
C MET A 621 -16.37 -19.99 -2.48
N GLY A 622 -16.12 -20.85 -1.48
CA GLY A 622 -15.18 -21.97 -1.62
C GLY A 622 -15.58 -23.00 -2.68
N ARG A 623 -16.88 -23.18 -2.94
CA ARG A 623 -17.38 -24.03 -4.04
C ARG A 623 -17.21 -23.32 -5.39
N ILE A 624 -17.56 -22.04 -5.47
CA ILE A 624 -17.45 -21.24 -6.69
C ILE A 624 -16.00 -21.21 -7.17
N ARG A 625 -15.08 -20.89 -6.25
CA ARG A 625 -13.65 -20.89 -6.48
C ARG A 625 -13.12 -22.22 -7.00
N ARG A 626 -13.53 -23.33 -6.39
CA ARG A 626 -13.15 -24.68 -6.84
C ARG A 626 -13.62 -24.92 -8.28
N ILE A 627 -14.88 -24.61 -8.56
CA ILE A 627 -15.45 -24.77 -9.91
C ILE A 627 -14.72 -23.88 -10.92
N TYR A 628 -14.41 -22.63 -10.57
CA TYR A 628 -13.67 -21.71 -11.43
C TYR A 628 -12.32 -22.30 -11.84
N PHE A 629 -11.46 -22.67 -10.87
CA PHE A 629 -10.12 -23.19 -11.16
C PHE A 629 -10.15 -24.57 -11.83
N GLN A 630 -11.17 -25.40 -11.58
CA GLN A 630 -11.37 -26.65 -12.31
C GLN A 630 -11.76 -26.39 -13.78
N THR A 631 -12.66 -25.44 -14.01
CA THR A 631 -13.08 -25.06 -15.37
C THR A 631 -11.91 -24.45 -16.13
N LEU A 632 -11.09 -23.63 -15.45
CA LEU A 632 -9.87 -23.03 -15.99
C LEU A 632 -8.85 -24.07 -16.44
N ALA A 633 -8.61 -25.09 -15.62
CA ALA A 633 -7.67 -26.16 -15.94
C ALA A 633 -8.08 -27.00 -17.17
N GLU A 634 -9.38 -27.10 -17.45
CA GLU A 634 -9.91 -27.91 -18.56
C GLU A 634 -10.14 -27.11 -19.85
N ALA A 635 -10.64 -25.88 -19.72
CA ALA A 635 -10.94 -25.02 -20.87
C ALA A 635 -9.69 -24.31 -21.42
N GLY A 636 -8.57 -24.34 -20.68
CA GLY A 636 -7.40 -23.51 -20.96
C GLY A 636 -7.58 -22.09 -20.42
N THR A 637 -6.51 -21.29 -20.45
CA THR A 637 -6.51 -19.92 -19.93
C THR A 637 -7.60 -19.08 -20.64
N PRO A 638 -8.62 -18.55 -19.94
CA PRO A 638 -9.33 -17.38 -20.40
C PRO A 638 -8.26 -16.28 -20.37
N VAL A 639 -7.95 -15.79 -21.57
CA VAL A 639 -6.77 -14.98 -21.93
C VAL A 639 -6.45 -13.89 -20.92
#